data_AF-A0A401KWK9-F1
#
_entry.id   AF-A0A401KWK9-F1
#
_cell.length_a   1.000
_cell.length_b   1.000
_cell.length_c   1.000
_cell.angle_alpha   90.00
_cell.angle_beta   90.00
_cell.angle_gamma   90.00
#
_symmetry.space_group_name_H-M   'P 1'
#
loop_
_entity.id
_entity.type
_entity.pdbx_description
1 polymer ?
#
loop_
_entity_poly.entity_id
_entity_poly.type
_entity_poly.pdbx_seq_one_letter_code
_entity_poly.pdbx_strand_id
1 'polypeptide(L)'
;MRLLNTCLSDSGEFVIQDFLNYELPPYAILSHTWGKEEVTYQEINANSAKGKSGYKKITQYCSVAKADGYDYVWIDTCCIDKTSSAELSEAINSMYLWYQKAEVCYAILADVRSEEEIAQSKWLTRGWTLQELIAPSRVIFLNERWEVLGDRATLRDRLSEYTGIPAGILSGEDDLETSSVAQRMSWAAKRQTSRVEDRAYSLMGIFNVNMPLIYGEGENAFIRLQEEIMRISDDQSLFAWTSSDDRGGLLATSPAAFAHSHNIVRFNPYGSLDNPFTVNSRGVHLDIGFAGISIDGLGVAILNCVERTCTERTQQDKVIAIYLEDLTFTMHLFKRVQSGLLRHIDLRIFRPTQYPVRRICVRGGRTMLIQKRTAVEQDGISPEETHIIEELRLPMRYRDPAALLVATEAGIRGGVWLLLTHSDIGIEITNHNGQTPLSLAAENGQEEIVQMLLERGASIETKSSKYQTPLSLAAANGHERIVQMLLKRGASIETKSSKYQTPLSLAAENGHENIVQMLLERGASVETINSDNQTPLSLAAANGHERIVQKLLKRGATTETRSSKDQTPLSLAAENGHEKIVQMLLEIGAAIKAKGQWGERTPLSLAAANGHEGIVQILLARGAANKTNDRWLQMPLWKATENGHEGTVKMLLERCDDTENQNTWRWDSLLSLATENGHEGIVKMLLERGAKSRQHIRTARRLQRMAMRLLPASSHAAT
;
A
#
# COMPACT_ATOMS: atom_id res chain seq x y z
N MET A 1 2.52 38.92 33.71
CA MET A 1 4.00 38.96 33.73
C MET A 1 4.40 39.80 34.93
N ARG A 2 5.40 39.39 35.73
CA ARG A 2 5.88 40.23 36.83
C ARG A 2 7.11 41.01 36.42
N LEU A 3 7.20 42.26 36.85
CA LEU A 3 8.36 43.11 36.63
C LEU A 3 8.89 43.59 37.99
N LEU A 4 10.21 43.71 38.07
CA LEU A 4 10.92 44.27 39.21
C LEU A 4 11.07 45.78 39.02
N ASN A 5 10.67 46.57 40.01
CA ASN A 5 10.93 48.01 40.02
C ASN A 5 12.42 48.28 40.25
N THR A 6 13.01 49.20 39.49
CA THR A 6 14.44 49.53 39.61
C THR A 6 14.75 50.34 40.88
N CYS A 7 13.75 50.93 41.52
CA CYS A 7 13.85 51.60 42.80
C CYS A 7 13.45 50.66 43.95
N LEU A 8 14.19 50.73 45.05
CA LEU A 8 13.80 50.08 46.30
C LEU A 8 12.61 50.83 46.92
N SER A 9 11.78 50.10 47.66
CA SER A 9 10.73 50.67 48.50
C SER A 9 11.32 51.56 49.61
N ASP A 10 10.45 52.32 50.30
CA ASP A 10 10.82 53.07 51.49
C ASP A 10 11.40 52.18 52.62
N SER A 11 11.09 50.88 52.61
CA SER A 11 11.65 49.86 53.52
C SER A 11 13.00 49.29 53.05
N GLY A 12 13.52 49.70 51.90
CA GLY A 12 14.78 49.22 51.31
C GLY A 12 14.68 47.82 50.68
N GLU A 13 13.48 47.42 50.25
CA GLU A 13 13.17 46.12 49.67
C GLU A 13 12.89 46.24 48.16
N PHE A 14 13.11 45.14 47.43
CA PHE A 14 12.77 45.06 46.02
C PHE A 14 11.26 44.87 45.85
N VAL A 15 10.66 45.64 44.94
CA VAL A 15 9.22 45.60 44.65
C VAL A 15 8.98 44.89 43.32
N ILE A 16 8.30 43.75 43.35
CA ILE A 16 7.87 43.01 42.16
C ILE A 16 6.37 43.25 41.98
N GLN A 17 5.96 43.67 40.78
CA GLN A 17 4.57 43.99 40.44
C GLN A 17 4.08 43.13 39.29
N ASP A 18 2.81 42.73 39.35
CA ASP A 18 2.13 41.96 38.30
C ASP A 18 1.49 42.89 37.27
N PHE A 19 1.75 42.61 35.99
CA PHE A 19 1.18 43.32 34.85
C PHE A 19 0.45 42.36 33.91
N LEU A 20 -0.68 42.83 33.39
CA LEU A 20 -1.40 42.18 32.29
C LEU A 20 -0.74 42.53 30.95
N ASN A 21 -0.83 41.64 29.97
CA ASN A 21 -0.09 41.75 28.71
C ASN A 21 -0.36 43.02 27.87
N TYR A 22 -1.46 43.73 28.12
CA TYR A 22 -1.86 44.97 27.44
C TYR A 22 -1.54 46.24 28.25
N GLU A 23 -1.05 46.09 29.48
CA GLU A 23 -0.69 47.20 30.39
C GLU A 23 0.80 47.19 30.74
N LEU A 24 1.64 46.54 29.93
CA LEU A 24 3.07 46.45 30.19
C LEU A 24 3.73 47.83 30.03
N PRO A 25 4.37 48.37 31.08
CA PRO A 25 5.20 49.57 30.94
C PRO A 25 6.45 49.26 30.11
N PRO A 26 7.19 50.26 29.59
CA PRO A 26 8.53 50.05 29.07
C PRO A 26 9.43 49.34 30.09
N TYR A 27 10.13 48.30 29.66
CA TYR A 27 11.02 47.53 30.53
C TYR A 27 12.24 47.02 29.78
N ALA A 28 13.31 46.83 30.54
CA ALA A 28 14.52 46.14 30.09
C ALA A 28 14.55 44.69 30.60
N ILE A 29 15.23 43.80 29.88
CA ILE A 29 15.49 42.42 30.30
C ILE A 29 16.96 42.19 30.60
N LEU A 30 17.24 41.43 31.66
CA LEU A 30 18.56 40.85 31.90
C LEU A 30 18.61 39.43 31.34
N SER A 31 19.54 39.23 30.40
CA SER A 31 19.96 37.91 29.94
C SER A 31 21.30 37.55 30.58
N HIS A 32 21.40 36.38 31.20
CA HIS A 32 22.60 36.01 31.95
C HIS A 32 22.84 34.50 32.09
N THR A 33 24.06 34.13 32.46
CA THR A 33 24.36 32.77 32.95
C THR A 33 24.14 32.68 34.45
N TRP A 34 23.53 31.60 34.94
CA TRP A 34 23.29 31.41 36.36
C TRP A 34 24.57 30.99 37.09
N GLY A 35 24.86 31.66 38.21
CA GLY A 35 25.89 31.29 39.18
C GLY A 35 25.36 30.40 40.32
N LYS A 36 26.23 30.10 41.30
CA LYS A 36 25.87 29.27 42.47
C LYS A 36 25.01 30.00 43.51
N GLU A 37 25.05 31.33 43.54
CA GLU A 37 24.35 32.16 44.53
C GLU A 37 23.34 33.10 43.86
N GLU A 38 22.60 32.62 42.86
CA GLU A 38 21.46 33.36 42.32
C GLU A 38 20.39 33.58 43.39
N VAL A 39 19.65 34.68 43.25
CA VAL A 39 18.56 35.05 44.14
C VAL A 39 17.24 34.72 43.45
N THR A 40 16.45 33.85 44.06
CA THR A 40 15.14 33.47 43.51
C THR A 40 14.03 34.46 43.93
N TYR A 41 12.85 34.32 43.33
CA TYR A 41 11.66 35.10 43.71
C TYR A 41 11.37 35.03 45.22
N GLN A 42 11.49 33.86 45.83
CA GLN A 42 11.24 33.63 47.26
C GLN A 42 12.29 34.28 48.15
N GLU A 43 13.51 34.44 47.64
CA GLU A 43 14.65 34.89 48.42
C GLU A 43 14.91 36.39 48.29
N ILE A 44 14.35 37.06 47.27
CA ILE A 44 14.78 38.42 46.89
C ILE A 44 14.73 39.43 48.04
N ASN A 45 13.75 39.33 48.94
CA ASN A 45 13.62 40.21 50.11
C ASN A 45 14.07 39.54 51.42
N ALA A 46 14.61 38.32 51.38
CA ALA A 46 15.16 37.68 52.55
C ALA A 46 16.51 38.31 52.95
N ASN A 47 16.76 38.51 54.24
CA ASN A 47 18.04 39.06 54.73
C ASN A 47 19.25 38.22 54.30
N SER A 48 19.08 36.90 54.12
CA SER A 48 20.12 36.00 53.63
C SER A 48 20.52 36.25 52.18
N ALA A 49 19.68 36.90 51.36
CA ALA A 49 19.98 37.18 49.96
C ALA A 49 20.98 38.33 49.78
N LYS A 50 21.00 39.33 50.67
CA LYS A 50 21.86 40.52 50.55
C LYS A 50 23.36 40.20 50.47
N GLY A 51 23.79 39.07 51.04
CA GLY A 51 25.17 38.59 50.97
C GLY A 51 25.54 37.86 49.68
N LYS A 52 24.56 37.43 48.89
CA LYS A 52 24.76 36.61 47.69
C LYS A 52 25.24 37.45 46.51
N SER A 53 26.12 36.88 45.70
CA SER A 53 26.56 37.52 44.44
C SER A 53 25.39 37.83 43.47
N GLY A 54 24.35 37.00 43.44
CA GLY A 54 23.14 37.26 42.64
C GLY A 54 22.40 38.54 43.05
N TYR A 55 22.37 38.89 44.34
CA TYR A 55 21.72 40.12 44.81
C TYR A 55 22.47 41.37 44.32
N LYS A 56 23.79 41.34 44.36
CA LYS A 56 24.65 42.40 43.81
C LYS A 56 24.41 42.59 42.32
N LYS A 57 24.31 41.48 41.57
CA LYS A 57 24.00 41.50 40.14
C LYS A 57 22.64 42.13 39.84
N ILE A 58 21.58 41.77 40.59
CA ILE A 58 20.25 42.39 40.45
C ILE A 58 20.31 43.90 40.75
N THR A 59 21.00 44.28 41.82
CA THR A 59 21.14 45.69 42.22
C THR A 59 21.86 46.51 41.15
N GLN A 60 22.97 45.97 40.63
CA GLN A 60 23.75 46.64 39.59
C GLN A 60 22.97 46.72 38.28
N TYR A 61 22.21 45.68 37.94
CA TYR A 61 21.31 45.71 36.79
C TYR A 61 20.26 46.81 36.89
N CYS A 62 19.58 46.90 38.04
CA CYS A 62 18.57 47.93 38.28
C CYS A 62 19.17 49.33 38.18
N SER A 63 20.40 49.52 38.66
CA SER A 63 21.12 50.79 38.50
C SER A 63 21.40 51.14 37.04
N VAL A 64 21.83 50.17 36.23
CA VAL A 64 22.10 50.38 34.80
C VAL A 64 20.81 50.68 34.04
N ALA A 65 19.78 49.86 34.23
CA ALA A 65 18.49 50.05 33.57
C ALA A 65 17.85 51.39 33.95
N LYS A 66 17.94 51.80 35.21
CA LYS A 66 17.44 53.10 35.67
C LYS A 66 18.21 54.28 35.06
N ALA A 67 19.54 54.16 34.93
CA ALA A 67 20.35 55.18 34.27
C ALA A 67 19.95 55.34 32.79
N ASP A 68 19.55 54.25 32.15
CA ASP A 68 19.05 54.22 30.77
C ASP A 68 17.55 54.58 30.64
N GLY A 69 16.89 54.94 31.75
CA GLY A 69 15.52 55.46 31.76
C GLY A 69 14.40 54.43 31.99
N TYR A 70 14.73 53.21 32.41
CA TYR A 70 13.74 52.17 32.68
C TYR A 70 13.38 52.07 34.16
N ASP A 71 12.10 52.25 34.49
CA ASP A 71 11.57 52.08 35.85
C ASP A 71 11.35 50.62 36.22
N TYR A 72 11.21 49.75 35.22
CA TYR A 72 10.92 48.34 35.39
C TYR A 72 11.91 47.47 34.62
N VAL A 73 12.26 46.34 35.23
CA VAL A 73 13.11 45.33 34.62
C VAL A 73 12.54 43.92 34.81
N TRP A 74 12.94 43.00 33.94
CA TRP A 74 12.63 41.59 34.08
C TRP A 74 13.90 40.75 34.16
N ILE A 75 13.90 39.83 35.12
CA ILE A 75 15.01 38.91 35.39
C ILE A 75 14.41 37.53 35.69
N ASP A 76 14.78 36.52 34.92
CA ASP A 76 14.22 35.18 35.02
C ASP A 76 14.41 34.52 36.40
N THR A 77 15.46 34.90 37.15
CA THR A 77 15.74 34.36 38.49
C THR A 77 14.72 34.80 39.54
N CYS A 78 14.29 36.05 39.50
CA CYS A 78 13.44 36.62 40.55
C CYS A 78 12.04 37.06 40.08
N CYS A 79 11.80 37.20 38.78
CA CYS A 79 10.47 37.57 38.26
C CYS A 79 9.56 36.37 37.97
N ILE A 80 10.06 35.14 38.15
CA ILE A 80 9.30 33.90 37.96
C ILE A 80 9.32 33.09 39.26
N ASP A 81 8.17 32.64 39.74
CA ASP A 81 8.09 31.59 40.75
C ASP A 81 8.30 30.22 40.11
N LYS A 82 9.55 29.75 40.16
CA LYS A 82 9.96 28.43 39.65
C LYS A 82 9.47 27.26 40.51
N THR A 83 8.90 27.50 41.70
CA THR A 83 8.28 26.47 42.54
C THR A 83 6.86 26.14 42.07
N SER A 84 6.21 27.08 41.39
CA SER A 84 4.93 26.88 40.72
C SER A 84 5.15 26.30 39.32
N SER A 85 4.77 25.03 39.12
CA SER A 85 4.89 24.38 37.80
C SER A 85 4.01 25.04 36.73
N ALA A 86 2.83 25.56 37.12
CA ALA A 86 1.94 26.29 36.22
C ALA A 86 2.57 27.59 35.74
N GLU A 87 3.12 28.39 36.67
CA GLU A 87 3.76 29.65 36.31
C GLU A 87 5.04 29.43 35.51
N LEU A 88 5.87 28.45 35.87
CA LEU A 88 7.04 28.09 35.09
C LEU A 88 6.67 27.71 33.65
N SER A 89 5.57 26.97 33.47
CA SER A 89 5.07 26.58 32.15
C SER A 89 4.54 27.77 31.35
N GLU A 90 3.77 28.66 31.97
CA GLU A 90 3.30 29.89 31.34
C GLU A 90 4.46 30.80 30.96
N ALA A 91 5.44 30.94 31.85
CA ALA A 91 6.62 31.76 31.64
C ALA A 91 7.47 31.25 30.48
N ILE A 92 7.75 29.94 30.41
CA ILE A 92 8.50 29.36 29.30
C ILE A 92 7.78 29.55 27.96
N ASN A 93 6.47 29.33 27.91
CA ASN A 93 5.67 29.54 26.69
C ASN A 93 5.60 31.01 26.26
N SER A 94 5.68 31.93 27.22
CA SER A 94 5.57 33.38 26.97
C SER A 94 6.93 34.08 26.83
N MET A 95 8.02 33.39 27.17
CA MET A 95 9.36 33.99 27.29
C MET A 95 9.76 34.71 26.02
N TYR A 96 9.62 34.06 24.86
CA TYR A 96 9.96 34.65 23.58
C TYR A 96 9.21 35.97 23.33
N LEU A 97 7.90 36.00 23.60
CA LEU A 97 7.08 37.20 23.48
C LEU A 97 7.52 38.30 24.45
N TRP A 98 7.93 37.93 25.68
CA TRP A 98 8.45 38.89 26.65
C TRP A 98 9.80 39.48 26.20
N TYR A 99 10.68 38.69 25.60
CA TYR A 99 11.91 39.22 24.99
C TYR A 99 11.62 40.12 23.79
N GLN A 100 10.65 39.77 22.96
CA GLN A 100 10.24 40.57 21.80
C GLN A 100 9.63 41.92 22.18
N LYS A 101 8.87 41.97 23.29
CA LYS A 101 8.24 43.21 23.78
C LYS A 101 9.18 44.11 24.58
N ALA A 102 10.32 43.60 25.05
CA ALA A 102 11.28 44.42 25.79
C ALA A 102 11.96 45.43 24.85
N GLU A 103 12.21 46.64 25.34
CA GLU A 103 12.89 47.67 24.53
C GLU A 103 14.38 47.39 24.38
N VAL A 104 14.97 46.73 25.38
CA VAL A 104 16.38 46.34 25.37
C VAL A 104 16.62 45.08 26.21
N CYS A 105 17.50 44.23 25.71
CA CYS A 105 18.05 43.09 26.44
C CYS A 105 19.52 43.35 26.75
N TYR A 106 19.89 43.34 28.02
CA TYR A 106 21.28 43.39 28.45
C TYR A 106 21.79 41.97 28.68
N ALA A 107 22.71 41.50 27.83
CA ALA A 107 23.30 40.18 27.90
C ALA A 107 24.65 40.23 28.62
N ILE A 108 24.72 39.67 29.82
CA ILE A 108 25.97 39.60 30.60
C ILE A 108 26.74 38.34 30.22
N LEU A 109 27.91 38.57 29.62
CA LEU A 109 28.91 37.56 29.29
C LEU A 109 29.92 37.48 30.44
N ALA A 110 29.52 36.80 31.52
CA ALA A 110 30.31 36.75 32.76
C ALA A 110 31.71 36.12 32.59
N ASP A 111 31.94 35.39 31.51
CA ASP A 111 33.19 34.70 31.20
C ASP A 111 34.06 35.38 30.14
N VAL A 112 33.67 36.59 29.70
CA VAL A 112 34.32 37.35 28.62
C VAL A 112 34.86 38.65 29.19
N ARG A 113 36.11 39.00 28.87
CA ARG A 113 36.73 40.27 29.30
C ARG A 113 36.71 41.34 28.22
N SER A 114 36.92 40.95 26.96
CA SER A 114 36.98 41.84 25.81
C SER A 114 36.16 41.31 24.62
N GLU A 115 35.95 42.14 23.60
CA GLU A 115 35.13 41.82 22.43
C GLU A 115 35.67 40.59 21.67
N GLU A 116 36.98 40.37 21.65
CA GLU A 116 37.62 39.25 20.96
C GLU A 116 37.26 37.88 21.58
N GLU A 117 36.95 37.85 22.88
CA GLU A 117 36.66 36.63 23.64
C GLU A 117 35.19 36.19 23.53
N ILE A 118 34.29 37.02 22.96
CA ILE A 118 32.84 36.75 22.88
C ILE A 118 32.54 35.37 22.28
N ALA A 119 33.29 34.96 21.26
CA ALA A 119 33.13 33.67 20.57
C ALA A 119 33.19 32.44 21.51
N GLN A 120 33.92 32.59 22.63
CA GLN A 120 34.15 31.52 23.59
C GLN A 120 33.14 31.52 24.74
N SER A 121 32.22 32.49 24.77
CA SER A 121 31.28 32.63 25.87
C SER A 121 30.35 31.43 26.00
N LYS A 122 30.21 30.95 27.23
CA LYS A 122 29.18 29.99 27.64
C LYS A 122 27.77 30.50 27.37
N TRP A 123 27.57 31.82 27.29
CA TRP A 123 26.29 32.39 26.95
C TRP A 123 25.86 31.97 25.54
N LEU A 124 26.75 32.01 24.55
CA LEU A 124 26.43 31.62 23.16
C LEU A 124 26.16 30.13 23.00
N THR A 125 26.69 29.30 23.90
CA THR A 125 26.52 27.83 23.84
C THR A 125 25.30 27.34 24.61
N ARG A 126 24.64 28.15 25.44
CA ARG A 126 23.44 27.74 26.20
C ARG A 126 22.21 27.68 25.29
N GLY A 127 21.29 26.74 25.51
CA GLY A 127 20.07 26.61 24.70
C GLY A 127 19.16 27.85 24.74
N TRP A 128 18.76 28.25 25.95
CA TRP A 128 17.77 29.33 26.18
C TRP A 128 18.19 30.69 25.61
N THR A 129 19.49 30.99 25.64
CA THR A 129 20.04 32.26 25.14
C THR A 129 19.87 32.47 23.64
N LEU A 130 19.46 31.44 22.88
CA LEU A 130 19.13 31.57 21.47
C LEU A 130 17.93 32.49 21.27
N GLN A 131 16.88 32.30 22.06
CA GLN A 131 15.69 33.15 22.03
C GLN A 131 16.04 34.55 22.53
N GLU A 132 16.89 34.64 23.54
CA GLU A 132 17.35 35.90 24.13
C GLU A 132 18.21 36.73 23.15
N LEU A 133 18.91 36.07 22.23
CA LEU A 133 19.66 36.71 21.16
C LEU A 133 18.77 37.23 20.03
N ILE A 134 17.74 36.46 19.65
CA ILE A 134 16.95 36.71 18.43
C ILE A 134 15.73 37.58 18.73
N ALA A 135 14.98 37.29 19.79
CA ALA A 135 13.67 37.88 20.03
C ALA A 135 13.68 39.40 20.27
N PRO A 136 14.62 39.98 21.07
CA PRO A 136 14.63 41.41 21.33
C PRO A 136 14.91 42.23 20.08
N SER A 137 14.40 43.46 20.04
CA SER A 137 14.76 44.44 19.01
C SER A 137 16.21 44.92 19.18
N ARG A 138 16.68 45.08 20.42
CA ARG A 138 18.03 45.53 20.76
C ARG A 138 18.66 44.63 21.83
N VAL A 139 19.88 44.16 21.59
CA VAL A 139 20.69 43.40 22.56
C VAL A 139 22.03 44.10 22.75
N ILE A 140 22.37 44.40 24.01
CA ILE A 140 23.65 45.01 24.41
C ILE A 140 24.44 43.96 25.18
N PHE A 141 25.66 43.70 24.75
CA PHE A 141 26.56 42.75 25.41
C PHE A 141 27.45 43.47 26.42
N LEU A 142 27.48 42.94 27.64
CA LEU A 142 28.24 43.47 28.77
C LEU A 142 29.18 42.38 29.31
N ASN A 143 30.36 42.76 29.80
CA ASN A 143 31.19 41.84 30.56
C ASN A 143 30.76 41.77 32.04
N GLU A 144 31.45 40.96 32.86
CA GLU A 144 31.17 40.83 34.31
C GLU A 144 31.32 42.16 35.09
N ARG A 145 32.06 43.13 34.54
CA ARG A 145 32.25 44.46 35.11
C ARG A 145 31.22 45.48 34.65
N TRP A 146 30.22 45.05 33.87
CA TRP A 146 29.17 45.90 33.29
C TRP A 146 29.70 46.92 32.27
N GLU A 147 30.84 46.62 31.66
CA GLU A 147 31.40 47.41 30.55
C GLU A 147 30.79 46.91 29.24
N VAL A 148 30.42 47.84 28.35
CA VAL A 148 29.82 47.53 27.04
C VAL A 148 30.87 46.93 26.12
N LEU A 149 30.60 45.72 25.64
CA LEU A 149 31.42 45.02 24.65
C LEU A 149 30.96 45.31 23.21
N GLY A 150 29.70 45.67 23.03
CA GLY A 150 29.07 45.95 21.74
C GLY A 150 27.58 45.63 21.76
N ASP A 151 26.91 45.83 20.63
CA ASP A 151 25.51 45.45 20.45
C ASP A 151 25.34 44.43 19.31
N ARG A 152 24.13 43.87 19.18
CA ARG A 152 23.82 42.87 18.15
C ARG A 152 24.04 43.39 16.73
N ALA A 153 23.81 44.68 16.47
CA ALA A 153 23.98 45.27 15.15
C ALA A 153 25.47 45.44 14.81
N THR A 154 26.28 45.94 15.75
CA THR A 154 27.72 46.11 15.56
C THR A 154 28.46 44.78 15.45
N LEU A 155 27.98 43.73 16.14
CA LEU A 155 28.62 42.41 16.18
C LEU A 155 28.00 41.39 15.21
N ARG A 156 27.07 41.80 14.33
CA ARG A 156 26.24 40.87 13.54
C ARG A 156 27.03 39.87 12.71
N ASP A 157 28.12 40.27 12.07
CA ASP A 157 28.89 39.39 11.18
C ASP A 157 29.65 38.32 11.98
N ARG A 158 30.23 38.72 13.12
CA ARG A 158 30.90 37.81 14.06
C ARG A 158 29.89 36.85 14.71
N LEU A 159 28.74 37.37 15.15
CA LEU A 159 27.66 36.55 15.71
C LEU A 159 27.11 35.57 14.68
N SER A 160 26.97 35.99 13.41
CA SER A 160 26.56 35.13 12.30
C SER A 160 27.56 33.99 12.10
N GLU A 161 28.86 34.26 12.12
CA GLU A 161 29.90 33.24 12.02
C GLU A 161 29.83 32.22 13.17
N TYR A 162 29.62 32.68 14.40
CA TYR A 162 29.59 31.80 15.58
C TYR A 162 28.32 30.97 15.69
N THR A 163 27.16 31.56 15.36
CA THR A 163 25.84 30.95 15.60
C THR A 163 25.24 30.30 14.37
N GLY A 164 25.70 30.66 13.16
CA GLY A 164 25.08 30.28 11.90
C GLY A 164 23.76 31.01 11.60
N ILE A 165 23.38 32.00 12.41
CA ILE A 165 22.20 32.84 12.18
C ILE A 165 22.56 33.90 11.14
N PRO A 166 21.82 34.05 10.03
CA PRO A 166 22.09 35.08 9.04
C PRO A 166 22.19 36.50 9.64
N ALA A 167 23.17 37.29 9.18
CA ALA A 167 23.37 38.66 9.63
C ALA A 167 22.14 39.57 9.43
N GLY A 168 21.32 39.31 8.39
CA GLY A 168 20.05 40.01 8.16
C GLY A 168 19.03 39.80 9.28
N ILE A 169 18.92 38.58 9.82
CA ILE A 169 18.05 38.27 10.97
C ILE A 169 18.60 38.92 12.24
N LEU A 170 19.91 38.89 12.46
CA LEU A 170 20.55 39.52 13.62
C LEU A 170 20.44 41.06 13.60
N SER A 171 20.38 41.66 12.42
CA SER A 171 20.18 43.12 12.28
C SER A 171 18.71 43.53 12.29
N GLY A 172 17.78 42.57 12.20
CA GLY A 172 16.33 42.84 12.07
C GLY A 172 15.93 43.32 10.67
N GLU A 173 16.81 43.17 9.68
CA GLU A 173 16.51 43.45 8.27
C GLU A 173 15.61 42.35 7.67
N ASP A 174 15.80 41.10 8.09
CA ASP A 174 15.04 39.93 7.64
C ASP A 174 14.15 39.35 8.75
N ASP A 175 12.91 39.01 8.41
CA ASP A 175 12.01 38.28 9.31
C ASP A 175 12.45 36.82 9.50
N LEU A 176 12.18 36.25 10.68
CA LEU A 176 12.46 34.83 10.97
C LEU A 176 11.78 33.86 10.00
N GLU A 177 10.61 34.23 9.48
CA GLU A 177 9.86 33.40 8.55
C GLU A 177 10.50 33.31 7.16
N THR A 178 11.47 34.17 6.84
CA THR A 178 12.28 34.05 5.61
C THR A 178 13.18 32.80 5.64
N SER A 179 13.56 32.34 6.83
CA SER A 179 14.39 31.15 7.02
C SER A 179 13.58 29.87 7.00
N SER A 180 14.17 28.82 6.43
CA SER A 180 13.57 27.48 6.46
C SER A 180 13.57 26.91 7.87
N VAL A 181 12.71 25.91 8.11
CA VAL A 181 12.70 25.17 9.38
C VAL A 181 14.06 24.52 9.64
N ALA A 182 14.71 23.96 8.63
CA ALA A 182 16.03 23.35 8.76
C ALA A 182 17.11 24.35 9.24
N GLN A 183 17.09 25.58 8.73
CA GLN A 183 18.02 26.63 9.15
C GLN A 183 17.79 27.01 10.61
N ARG A 184 16.52 27.27 10.97
CA ARG A 184 16.14 27.60 12.36
C ARG A 184 16.54 26.50 13.34
N MET A 185 16.37 25.22 12.96
CA MET A 185 16.83 24.08 13.77
C MET A 185 18.36 24.04 13.92
N SER A 186 19.10 24.36 12.86
CA SER A 186 20.57 24.32 12.86
C SER A 186 21.20 25.29 13.87
N TRP A 187 20.55 26.42 14.18
CA TRP A 187 21.04 27.41 15.15
C TRP A 187 21.12 26.88 16.59
N ALA A 188 20.39 25.80 16.88
CA ALA A 188 20.46 25.10 18.17
C ALA A 188 21.38 23.86 18.15
N ALA A 189 21.95 23.48 17.00
CA ALA A 189 22.70 22.22 16.86
C ALA A 189 23.92 22.11 17.78
N LYS A 190 24.60 23.24 18.04
CA LYS A 190 25.78 23.32 18.93
C LYS A 190 25.43 23.74 20.36
N ARG A 191 24.14 23.97 20.66
CA ARG A 191 23.71 24.49 21.97
C ARG A 191 23.52 23.37 22.99
N GLN A 192 23.80 23.70 24.24
CA GLN A 192 23.79 22.81 25.39
C GLN A 192 22.71 23.25 26.38
N THR A 193 22.04 22.27 26.97
CA THR A 193 21.00 22.47 27.96
C THR A 193 21.22 21.53 29.14
N SER A 194 20.73 21.92 30.32
CA SER A 194 20.84 21.11 31.53
C SER A 194 19.95 19.87 31.48
N ARG A 195 18.72 20.00 30.97
CA ARG A 195 17.82 18.88 30.70
C ARG A 195 17.75 18.61 29.21
N VAL A 196 17.47 17.36 28.83
CA VAL A 196 17.45 16.96 27.41
C VAL A 196 16.26 17.59 26.69
N GLU A 197 15.10 17.61 27.34
CA GLU A 197 13.85 18.19 26.85
C GLU A 197 13.94 19.71 26.62
N ASP A 198 14.78 20.41 27.37
CA ASP A 198 15.00 21.86 27.20
C ASP A 198 15.55 22.21 25.81
N ARG A 199 16.17 21.25 25.09
CA ARG A 199 16.61 21.44 23.69
C ARG A 199 15.42 21.73 22.77
N ALA A 200 14.25 21.17 23.08
CA ALA A 200 13.02 21.44 22.37
C ALA A 200 12.39 22.75 22.86
N TYR A 201 12.30 22.93 24.18
CA TYR A 201 11.64 24.10 24.75
C TYR A 201 12.35 25.42 24.42
N SER A 202 13.68 25.40 24.27
CA SER A 202 14.44 26.58 23.84
C SER A 202 14.18 27.00 22.39
N LEU A 203 13.45 26.19 21.60
CA LEU A 203 13.13 26.47 20.20
C LEU A 203 11.68 26.90 19.99
N MET A 204 10.80 26.72 20.99
CA MET A 204 9.36 26.95 20.88
C MET A 204 9.02 28.34 20.32
N GLY A 205 9.62 29.40 20.88
CA GLY A 205 9.37 30.77 20.44
C GLY A 205 9.87 31.07 19.02
N ILE A 206 10.98 30.46 18.61
CA ILE A 206 11.57 30.62 17.26
C ILE A 206 10.66 30.06 16.17
N PHE A 207 9.85 29.06 16.52
CA PHE A 207 8.86 28.44 15.65
C PHE A 207 7.42 28.89 15.94
N ASN A 208 7.22 29.82 16.89
CA ASN A 208 5.91 30.26 17.34
C ASN A 208 4.98 29.07 17.74
N VAL A 209 5.55 28.09 18.44
CA VAL A 209 4.85 26.90 18.92
C VAL A 209 4.61 27.03 20.43
N ASN A 210 3.39 26.71 20.85
CA ASN A 210 3.05 26.51 22.26
C ASN A 210 2.84 25.02 22.54
N MET A 211 3.53 24.49 23.54
CA MET A 211 3.41 23.10 23.93
C MET A 211 3.54 22.95 25.46
N PRO A 212 2.77 22.05 26.11
CA PRO A 212 2.90 21.80 27.54
C PRO A 212 4.29 21.27 27.90
N LEU A 213 4.82 21.66 29.07
CA LEU A 213 6.07 21.11 29.60
C LEU A 213 5.83 19.73 30.23
N ILE A 214 6.52 18.71 29.73
CA ILE A 214 6.52 17.36 30.28
C ILE A 214 7.96 17.01 30.65
N TYR A 215 8.36 17.30 31.89
CA TYR A 215 9.69 16.96 32.36
C TYR A 215 9.84 15.45 32.53
N GLY A 216 10.96 14.91 32.06
CA GLY A 216 11.21 13.46 31.97
C GLY A 216 10.82 12.82 30.64
N GLU A 217 10.29 13.56 29.67
CA GLU A 217 10.00 13.02 28.33
C GLU A 217 11.27 12.80 27.48
N GLY A 218 12.39 13.43 27.87
CA GLY A 218 13.69 13.30 27.23
C GLY A 218 13.69 13.76 25.77
N GLU A 219 14.26 12.95 24.87
CA GLU A 219 14.36 13.25 23.44
C GLU A 219 12.99 13.29 22.73
N ASN A 220 11.94 12.74 23.34
CA ASN A 220 10.58 12.80 22.77
C ASN A 220 10.04 14.24 22.72
N ALA A 221 10.56 15.14 23.58
CA ALA A 221 10.24 16.56 23.54
C ALA A 221 10.50 17.15 22.15
N PHE A 222 11.64 16.78 21.56
CA PHE A 222 12.07 17.32 20.27
C PHE A 222 11.27 16.72 19.11
N ILE A 223 10.86 15.46 19.21
CA ILE A 223 9.91 14.86 18.25
C ILE A 223 8.56 15.58 18.34
N ARG A 224 8.06 15.82 19.56
CA ARG A 224 6.79 16.52 19.80
C ARG A 224 6.82 17.96 19.30
N LEU A 225 7.92 18.68 19.50
CA LEU A 225 8.12 20.01 18.92
C LEU A 225 7.95 19.99 17.39
N GLN A 226 8.57 19.03 16.71
CA GLN A 226 8.44 18.91 15.26
C GLN A 226 7.00 18.56 14.84
N GLU A 227 6.30 17.70 15.60
CA GLU A 227 4.87 17.42 15.38
C GLU A 227 4.00 18.68 15.52
N GLU A 228 4.30 19.58 16.45
CA GLU A 228 3.60 20.86 16.61
C GLU A 228 3.94 21.84 15.46
N ILE A 229 5.20 21.91 15.03
CA ILE A 229 5.62 22.72 13.87
C ILE A 229 4.84 22.30 12.62
N MET A 230 4.67 21.00 12.41
CA MET A 230 3.92 20.47 11.26
C MET A 230 2.42 20.83 11.27
N ARG A 231 1.86 21.28 12.39
CA ARG A 231 0.46 21.76 12.43
C ARG A 231 0.30 23.18 11.89
N ILE A 232 1.39 23.95 11.88
CA ILE A 232 1.39 25.37 11.50
C ILE A 232 2.27 25.67 10.27
N SER A 233 3.03 24.69 9.78
CA SER A 233 3.98 24.83 8.67
C SER A 233 3.98 23.59 7.77
N ASP A 234 4.11 23.81 6.46
CA ASP A 234 4.25 22.81 5.40
C ASP A 234 5.70 22.69 4.88
N ASP A 235 6.66 23.28 5.61
CA ASP A 235 8.05 23.35 5.22
C ASP A 235 8.75 21.98 5.30
N GLN A 236 8.94 21.35 4.14
CA GLN A 236 9.59 20.05 4.01
C GLN A 236 11.08 20.05 4.39
N SER A 237 11.73 21.21 4.55
CA SER A 237 13.10 21.28 5.06
C SER A 237 13.21 20.69 6.48
N LEU A 238 12.10 20.59 7.22
CA LEU A 238 12.03 19.87 8.49
C LEU A 238 12.60 18.43 8.41
N PHE A 239 12.50 17.78 7.26
CA PHE A 239 12.99 16.41 7.07
C PHE A 239 14.45 16.35 6.59
N ALA A 240 15.08 17.49 6.29
CA ALA A 240 16.44 17.62 5.79
C ALA A 240 17.49 17.64 6.92
N TRP A 241 17.50 16.57 7.71
CA TRP A 241 18.47 16.31 8.78
C TRP A 241 19.28 15.05 8.49
N THR A 242 20.45 14.91 9.13
CA THR A 242 21.31 13.72 9.03
C THR A 242 21.67 13.19 10.42
N SER A 243 21.40 11.91 10.68
CA SER A 243 21.80 11.23 11.92
C SER A 243 21.77 9.71 11.75
N SER A 244 22.63 9.00 12.49
CA SER A 244 22.57 7.54 12.62
C SER A 244 21.42 7.07 13.53
N ASP A 245 20.82 7.98 14.30
CA ASP A 245 19.68 7.68 15.16
C ASP A 245 18.38 7.75 14.36
N ASP A 246 17.79 6.58 14.10
CA ASP A 246 16.56 6.41 13.32
C ASP A 246 15.30 6.27 14.19
N ARG A 247 15.42 6.40 15.53
CA ARG A 247 14.30 6.20 16.46
C ARG A 247 13.15 7.17 16.24
N GLY A 248 13.39 8.34 15.67
CA GLY A 248 12.35 9.32 15.31
C GLY A 248 11.62 9.02 13.98
N GLY A 249 12.08 8.03 13.22
CA GLY A 249 11.54 7.70 11.90
C GLY A 249 11.86 8.80 10.88
N LEU A 250 10.83 9.53 10.44
CA LEU A 250 11.01 10.69 9.57
C LEU A 250 11.54 11.93 10.31
N LEU A 251 11.26 12.04 11.62
CA LEU A 251 11.61 13.19 12.46
C LEU A 251 12.96 12.96 13.17
N ALA A 252 13.69 14.04 13.43
CA ALA A 252 14.95 13.99 14.14
C ALA A 252 14.74 13.80 15.66
N THR A 253 15.72 13.25 16.36
CA THR A 253 15.67 13.09 17.83
C THR A 253 16.35 14.24 18.59
N SER A 254 17.12 15.08 17.90
CA SER A 254 17.86 16.20 18.49
C SER A 254 18.17 17.30 17.45
N PRO A 255 18.30 18.58 17.85
CA PRO A 255 18.78 19.65 16.98
C PRO A 255 20.15 19.38 16.33
N ALA A 256 20.99 18.56 16.97
CA ALA A 256 22.30 18.20 16.45
C ALA A 256 22.24 17.53 15.05
N ALA A 257 21.12 16.87 14.72
CA ALA A 257 20.91 16.28 13.40
C ALA A 257 20.83 17.32 12.26
N PHE A 258 20.62 18.60 12.59
CA PHE A 258 20.56 19.73 11.65
C PHE A 258 21.86 20.54 11.58
N ALA A 259 22.97 20.06 12.18
CA ALA A 259 24.23 20.81 12.22
C ALA A 259 24.77 21.23 10.84
N HIS A 260 24.45 20.46 9.80
CA HIS A 260 24.85 20.72 8.42
C HIS A 260 23.73 21.31 7.56
N SER A 261 22.64 21.79 8.17
CA SER A 261 21.43 22.24 7.48
C SER A 261 21.27 23.78 7.43
N HIS A 262 22.32 24.53 7.77
CA HIS A 262 22.31 26.00 7.91
C HIS A 262 22.11 26.77 6.59
N ASN A 263 22.37 26.13 5.46
CA ASN A 263 22.24 26.69 4.10
C ASN A 263 21.11 26.04 3.30
N ILE A 264 20.22 25.28 3.96
CA ILE A 264 19.06 24.65 3.33
C ILE A 264 17.93 25.68 3.26
N VAL A 265 17.56 26.09 2.07
CA VAL A 265 16.51 27.10 1.85
C VAL A 265 15.29 26.48 1.18
N ARG A 266 14.12 27.10 1.39
CA ARG A 266 12.89 26.64 0.74
C ARG A 266 13.02 26.74 -0.77
N PHE A 267 12.53 25.71 -1.45
CA PHE A 267 12.50 25.65 -2.91
C PHE A 267 11.30 24.83 -3.33
N ASN A 268 10.44 25.37 -4.18
CA ASN A 268 9.22 24.68 -4.57
C ASN A 268 9.27 24.25 -6.06
N PRO A 269 9.76 23.03 -6.35
CA PRO A 269 9.86 22.53 -7.73
C PRO A 269 8.53 22.14 -8.37
N TYR A 270 7.47 21.94 -7.57
CA TYR A 270 6.18 21.42 -8.05
C TYR A 270 5.05 22.46 -8.03
N GLY A 271 5.33 23.70 -7.59
CA GLY A 271 4.31 24.73 -7.35
C GLY A 271 3.61 24.56 -6.00
N SER A 272 2.75 25.50 -5.59
CA SER A 272 2.04 25.42 -4.30
C SER A 272 1.21 24.14 -4.22
N LEU A 273 1.70 23.18 -3.43
CA LEU A 273 0.96 21.98 -3.06
C LEU A 273 0.16 22.35 -1.81
N ASP A 274 -1.12 22.65 -1.96
CA ASP A 274 -2.01 23.09 -0.87
C ASP A 274 -2.45 21.93 0.05
N ASN A 275 -1.52 21.06 0.45
CA ASN A 275 -1.81 19.93 1.33
C ASN A 275 -0.90 19.93 2.57
N PRO A 276 -1.44 20.25 3.77
CA PRO A 276 -0.67 20.25 4.99
C PRO A 276 -0.25 18.83 5.40
N PHE A 277 0.82 18.74 6.18
CA PHE A 277 1.23 17.47 6.78
C PHE A 277 0.14 16.93 7.71
N THR A 278 -0.09 15.62 7.68
CA THR A 278 -0.99 14.97 8.65
C THR A 278 -0.28 13.87 9.41
N VAL A 279 -0.25 13.98 10.73
CA VAL A 279 0.38 13.00 11.63
C VAL A 279 -0.71 12.12 12.26
N ASN A 280 -0.54 10.80 12.19
CA ASN A 280 -1.40 9.84 12.88
C ASN A 280 -0.58 8.69 13.48
N SER A 281 -1.25 7.68 14.04
CA SER A 281 -0.60 6.54 14.68
C SER A 281 0.25 5.66 13.74
N ARG A 282 0.05 5.75 12.41
CA ARG A 282 0.84 5.04 11.41
C ARG A 282 2.12 5.80 11.04
N GLY A 283 2.09 7.13 11.09
CA GLY A 283 3.23 7.98 10.76
C GLY A 283 2.84 9.33 10.18
N VAL A 284 3.77 9.93 9.46
CA VAL A 284 3.64 11.24 8.83
C VAL A 284 3.15 11.05 7.40
N HIS A 285 2.03 11.67 7.04
CA HIS A 285 1.54 11.71 5.67
C HIS A 285 1.87 13.06 5.05
N LEU A 286 2.44 13.02 3.84
CA LEU A 286 2.86 14.19 3.08
C LEU A 286 2.80 13.92 1.58
N ASP A 287 2.66 14.99 0.81
CA ASP A 287 2.79 14.97 -0.64
C ASP A 287 4.25 15.25 -1.00
N ILE A 288 4.88 14.31 -1.69
CA ILE A 288 6.31 14.41 -2.02
C ILE A 288 6.58 13.78 -3.39
N GLY A 289 7.50 14.40 -4.15
CA GLY A 289 7.99 13.82 -5.40
C GLY A 289 8.78 12.55 -5.11
N PHE A 290 8.41 11.42 -5.69
CA PHE A 290 9.05 10.13 -5.40
C PHE A 290 9.31 9.31 -6.65
N ALA A 291 10.50 8.70 -6.72
CA ALA A 291 10.88 7.73 -7.75
C ALA A 291 11.66 6.55 -7.15
N GLY A 292 11.36 5.34 -7.62
CA GLY A 292 12.08 4.12 -7.24
C GLY A 292 13.44 4.04 -7.91
N ILE A 293 14.41 3.46 -7.20
CA ILE A 293 15.79 3.26 -7.69
C ILE A 293 16.23 1.79 -7.70
N SER A 294 15.63 0.95 -6.85
CA SER A 294 15.88 -0.51 -6.82
C SER A 294 14.59 -1.30 -6.92
N ILE A 295 14.71 -2.57 -7.32
CA ILE A 295 13.62 -3.54 -7.30
C ILE A 295 13.20 -3.93 -5.88
N ASP A 296 13.99 -3.59 -4.85
CA ASP A 296 13.71 -3.96 -3.45
C ASP A 296 12.74 -3.00 -2.75
N GLY A 297 12.12 -2.06 -3.47
CA GLY A 297 11.26 -1.04 -2.87
C GLY A 297 11.99 0.23 -2.43
N LEU A 298 13.31 0.32 -2.68
CA LEU A 298 14.10 1.51 -2.39
C LEU A 298 13.85 2.60 -3.43
N GLY A 299 13.62 3.82 -2.96
CA GLY A 299 13.44 5.01 -3.78
C GLY A 299 13.97 6.28 -3.12
N VAL A 300 13.86 7.36 -3.87
CA VAL A 300 14.30 8.70 -3.48
C VAL A 300 13.09 9.62 -3.45
N ALA A 301 12.92 10.33 -2.34
CA ALA A 301 11.89 11.33 -2.16
C ALA A 301 12.51 12.73 -2.16
N ILE A 302 12.00 13.60 -3.05
CA ILE A 302 12.50 14.95 -3.30
C ILE A 302 11.85 15.91 -2.32
N LEU A 303 12.64 16.51 -1.44
CA LEU A 303 12.16 17.53 -0.53
C LEU A 303 12.02 18.87 -1.27
N ASN A 304 11.02 19.67 -0.89
CA ASN A 304 10.84 21.05 -1.36
C ASN A 304 11.85 22.02 -0.71
N CYS A 305 13.14 21.69 -0.83
CA CYS A 305 14.25 22.53 -0.39
C CYS A 305 15.51 22.29 -1.24
N VAL A 306 16.39 23.28 -1.24
CA VAL A 306 17.72 23.20 -1.86
C VAL A 306 18.78 23.53 -0.85
N GLU A 307 19.92 22.87 -0.97
CA GLU A 307 21.17 23.33 -0.38
C GLU A 307 21.74 24.42 -1.29
N ARG A 308 21.92 25.63 -0.74
CA ARG A 308 22.50 26.77 -1.46
C ARG A 308 23.94 26.97 -1.06
N THR A 309 24.86 26.90 -2.02
CA THR A 309 26.26 27.27 -1.81
C THR A 309 26.60 28.47 -2.68
N CYS A 310 27.10 29.53 -2.04
CA CYS A 310 27.57 30.74 -2.71
C CYS A 310 29.09 30.78 -2.63
N THR A 311 29.76 30.72 -3.78
CA THR A 311 31.18 31.09 -3.91
C THR A 311 31.27 32.46 -4.58
N GLU A 312 32.41 33.16 -4.47
CA GLU A 312 32.62 34.54 -4.94
C GLU A 312 32.20 34.84 -6.40
N ARG A 313 31.96 33.81 -7.23
CA ARG A 313 31.59 33.96 -8.64
C ARG A 313 30.39 33.13 -9.11
N THR A 314 29.89 32.17 -8.32
CA THR A 314 28.80 31.26 -8.74
C THR A 314 27.93 30.81 -7.57
N GLN A 315 26.61 30.86 -7.75
CA GLN A 315 25.65 30.21 -6.87
C GLN A 315 25.33 28.82 -7.42
N GLN A 316 25.45 27.79 -6.58
CA GLN A 316 25.04 26.43 -6.90
C GLN A 316 23.94 25.98 -5.95
N ASP A 317 22.75 25.73 -6.50
CA ASP A 317 21.62 25.17 -5.76
C ASP A 317 21.52 23.66 -6.07
N LYS A 318 21.47 22.84 -5.03
CA LYS A 318 21.28 21.39 -5.13
C LYS A 318 19.99 20.98 -4.45
N VAL A 319 19.10 20.33 -5.18
CA VAL A 319 17.86 19.78 -4.63
C VAL A 319 18.18 18.66 -3.65
N ILE A 320 17.53 18.70 -2.49
CA ILE A 320 17.75 17.73 -1.43
C ILE A 320 16.74 16.61 -1.55
N ALA A 321 17.22 15.38 -1.39
CA ALA A 321 16.38 14.21 -1.37
C ALA A 321 16.75 13.24 -0.25
N ILE A 322 15.76 12.49 0.22
CA ILE A 322 15.90 11.48 1.26
C ILE A 322 15.60 10.09 0.69
N TYR A 323 16.19 9.07 1.28
CA TYR A 323 15.94 7.69 0.89
C TYR A 323 14.77 7.11 1.66
N LEU A 324 13.81 6.55 0.92
CA LEU A 324 12.64 5.88 1.46
C LEU A 324 12.54 4.47 0.89
N GLU A 325 12.16 3.53 1.74
CA GLU A 325 11.88 2.15 1.38
C GLU A 325 10.37 1.90 1.49
N ASP A 326 9.74 1.45 0.41
CA ASP A 326 8.34 1.03 0.41
C ASP A 326 8.20 -0.38 0.97
N LEU A 327 7.60 -0.48 2.16
CA LEU A 327 7.47 -1.75 2.87
C LEU A 327 6.41 -2.67 2.26
N THR A 328 5.53 -2.12 1.44
CA THR A 328 4.32 -2.80 0.95
C THR A 328 4.28 -2.92 -0.56
N PHE A 329 5.17 -2.22 -1.26
CA PHE A 329 5.18 -2.10 -2.72
C PHE A 329 3.86 -1.50 -3.26
N THR A 330 3.10 -0.77 -2.44
CA THR A 330 1.86 -0.08 -2.83
C THR A 330 2.07 1.41 -3.09
N MET A 331 3.25 1.92 -2.76
CA MET A 331 3.63 3.32 -2.77
C MET A 331 2.81 4.19 -1.82
N HIS A 332 2.33 3.57 -0.74
CA HIS A 332 1.61 4.26 0.32
C HIS A 332 2.37 4.26 1.65
N LEU A 333 3.04 3.17 2.03
CA LEU A 333 3.69 3.05 3.35
C LEU A 333 5.19 2.87 3.23
N PHE A 334 5.93 3.87 3.72
CA PHE A 334 7.37 3.96 3.62
C PHE A 334 8.06 3.95 4.98
N LYS A 335 9.34 3.61 4.96
CA LYS A 335 10.30 3.81 6.05
C LYS A 335 11.43 4.69 5.54
N ARG A 336 11.86 5.68 6.34
CA ARG A 336 13.10 6.40 6.07
C ARG A 336 14.30 5.48 6.29
N VAL A 337 15.16 5.38 5.30
CA VAL A 337 16.42 4.60 5.34
C VAL A 337 17.60 5.50 5.03
N GLN A 338 18.82 5.03 5.33
CA GLN A 338 20.05 5.81 5.11
C GLN A 338 19.98 7.23 5.73
N SER A 339 19.44 7.35 6.95
CA SER A 339 19.22 8.64 7.63
C SER A 339 20.49 9.45 7.91
N GLY A 340 21.67 8.83 7.82
CA GLY A 340 22.97 9.50 7.91
C GLY A 340 23.39 10.25 6.64
N LEU A 341 22.63 10.16 5.55
CA LEU A 341 22.96 10.76 4.25
C LEU A 341 21.78 11.55 3.67
N LEU A 342 22.07 12.71 3.10
CA LEU A 342 21.19 13.43 2.19
C LEU A 342 21.70 13.26 0.77
N ARG A 343 20.79 13.01 -0.17
CA ARG A 343 21.14 12.98 -1.60
C ARG A 343 20.99 14.38 -2.16
N HIS A 344 22.02 14.83 -2.86
CA HIS A 344 22.04 16.14 -3.53
C HIS A 344 21.94 15.95 -5.05
N ILE A 345 20.97 16.62 -5.67
CA ILE A 345 20.74 16.56 -7.11
C ILE A 345 20.96 17.97 -7.67
N ASP A 346 21.87 18.12 -8.63
CA ASP A 346 22.13 19.43 -9.24
C ASP A 346 20.86 19.95 -9.94
N LEU A 347 20.48 21.19 -9.61
CA LEU A 347 19.24 21.79 -10.12
C LEU A 347 19.22 21.88 -11.65
N ARG A 348 20.38 21.93 -12.32
CA ARG A 348 20.50 22.02 -13.79
C ARG A 348 20.08 20.73 -14.51
N ILE A 349 20.22 19.59 -13.84
CA ILE A 349 19.83 18.27 -14.39
C ILE A 349 18.50 17.78 -13.82
N PHE A 350 18.02 18.38 -12.73
CA PHE A 350 16.79 18.01 -12.07
C PHE A 350 15.56 18.27 -12.96
N ARG A 351 14.73 17.24 -13.12
CA ARG A 351 13.46 17.32 -13.85
C ARG A 351 12.33 16.88 -12.93
N PRO A 352 11.44 17.78 -12.47
CA PRO A 352 10.31 17.43 -11.60
C PRO A 352 9.44 16.31 -12.17
N THR A 353 9.29 16.24 -13.50
CA THR A 353 8.49 15.21 -14.17
C THR A 353 8.96 13.78 -13.90
N GLN A 354 10.24 13.57 -13.59
CA GLN A 354 10.80 12.25 -13.25
C GLN A 354 10.38 11.76 -11.85
N TYR A 355 9.90 12.67 -11.00
CA TYR A 355 9.53 12.39 -9.61
C TYR A 355 8.07 12.79 -9.40
N PRO A 356 7.12 11.99 -9.89
CA PRO A 356 5.70 12.27 -9.71
C PRO A 356 5.36 12.46 -8.23
N VAL A 357 4.62 13.53 -7.93
CA VAL A 357 4.17 13.84 -6.57
C VAL A 357 3.15 12.78 -6.13
N ARG A 358 3.35 12.25 -4.92
CA ARG A 358 2.51 11.21 -4.34
C ARG A 358 2.22 11.54 -2.89
N ARG A 359 0.99 11.25 -2.46
CA ARG A 359 0.63 11.23 -1.05
C ARG A 359 1.12 9.93 -0.43
N ILE A 360 2.15 10.03 0.40
CA ILE A 360 2.77 8.87 1.05
C ILE A 360 2.65 8.98 2.56
N CYS A 361 2.76 7.84 3.26
CA CYS A 361 2.88 7.76 4.71
C CYS A 361 4.25 7.21 5.08
N VAL A 362 5.08 7.99 5.77
CA VAL A 362 6.36 7.51 6.31
C VAL A 362 6.16 7.12 7.78
N ARG A 363 6.52 5.88 8.13
CA ARG A 363 6.36 5.34 9.49
C ARG A 363 7.01 6.24 10.53
N GLY A 364 6.26 6.51 11.61
CA GLY A 364 6.76 7.26 12.76
C GLY A 364 7.64 6.42 13.69
N GLY A 365 8.48 7.10 14.48
CA GLY A 365 9.38 6.48 15.45
C GLY A 365 8.71 5.61 16.52
N ARG A 366 7.54 6.00 17.01
CA ARG A 366 6.79 5.25 18.05
C ARG A 366 6.41 3.83 17.61
N THR A 367 6.20 3.61 16.31
CA THR A 367 5.87 2.29 15.73
C THR A 367 7.11 1.40 15.58
N MET A 368 8.33 1.95 15.59
CA MET A 368 9.59 1.18 15.54
C MET A 368 9.96 0.60 16.91
N LEU A 369 9.63 1.29 18.00
CA LEU A 369 9.88 0.85 19.38
C LEU A 369 9.10 -0.43 19.76
N ILE A 370 7.90 -0.61 19.20
CA ILE A 370 7.04 -1.77 19.49
C ILE A 370 7.63 -3.06 18.89
N GLN A 371 8.20 -3.00 17.68
CA GLN A 371 8.75 -4.19 17.02
C GLN A 371 10.15 -4.59 17.51
N LYS A 372 10.97 -3.63 17.97
CA LYS A 372 12.29 -3.95 18.55
C LYS A 372 12.19 -4.75 19.85
N ARG A 373 11.04 -4.75 20.53
CA ARG A 373 10.75 -5.65 21.68
C ARG A 373 10.37 -7.07 21.28
N THR A 374 9.93 -7.29 20.04
CA THR A 374 9.56 -8.62 19.51
C THR A 374 10.66 -9.26 18.64
N ALA A 375 11.65 -8.50 18.19
CA ALA A 375 12.79 -9.02 17.43
C ALA A 375 14.02 -9.16 18.34
N VAL A 376 14.11 -10.29 19.04
CA VAL A 376 15.39 -10.81 19.55
C VAL A 376 16.03 -11.61 18.41
N GLU A 377 17.28 -11.24 18.10
CA GLU A 377 18.30 -11.95 17.33
C GLU A 377 17.86 -12.65 16.03
N GLN A 378 18.06 -11.97 14.90
CA GLN A 378 18.68 -12.63 13.74
C GLN A 378 19.75 -11.73 13.14
N ASP A 379 20.85 -12.40 12.83
CA ASP A 379 22.18 -11.93 12.54
C ASP A 379 22.31 -10.94 11.39
N GLY A 380 23.41 -10.20 11.47
CA GLY A 380 23.81 -9.16 10.54
C GLY A 380 24.00 -9.65 9.13
N ILE A 381 23.48 -8.88 8.19
CA ILE A 381 23.95 -8.86 6.82
C ILE A 381 24.86 -7.65 6.68
N SER A 382 26.11 -7.94 6.34
CA SER A 382 27.20 -7.03 6.00
C SER A 382 26.76 -5.95 5.00
N PRO A 383 27.34 -4.73 5.06
CA PRO A 383 27.04 -3.67 4.10
C PRO A 383 27.60 -4.02 2.73
N GLU A 384 26.76 -4.58 1.85
CA GLU A 384 27.11 -4.69 0.44
C GLU A 384 27.16 -3.29 -0.19
N GLU A 385 28.21 -3.10 -0.97
CA GLU A 385 28.68 -1.90 -1.62
C GLU A 385 27.54 -1.15 -2.33
N THR A 386 27.11 -0.05 -1.73
CA THR A 386 26.17 0.87 -2.37
C THR A 386 26.96 1.68 -3.39
N HIS A 387 27.01 1.18 -4.63
CA HIS A 387 27.33 2.02 -5.77
C HIS A 387 26.50 3.29 -5.69
N ILE A 388 27.18 4.43 -5.59
CA ILE A 388 26.60 5.76 -5.67
C ILE A 388 25.91 5.84 -7.04
N ILE A 389 24.59 5.71 -7.05
CA ILE A 389 23.77 5.84 -8.27
C ILE A 389 23.74 7.34 -8.61
N GLU A 390 24.77 7.82 -9.31
CA GLU A 390 24.91 9.22 -9.73
C GLU A 390 23.89 9.63 -10.82
N GLU A 391 23.20 8.69 -11.45
CA GLU A 391 22.08 8.98 -12.34
C GLU A 391 20.93 8.00 -12.04
N LEU A 392 19.72 8.50 -11.78
CA LEU A 392 18.47 7.71 -11.73
C LEU A 392 18.14 7.13 -13.12
N ARG A 393 19.03 6.30 -13.65
CA ARG A 393 18.83 5.52 -14.86
C ARG A 393 18.34 4.16 -14.43
N LEU A 394 17.09 3.86 -14.78
CA LEU A 394 16.54 2.51 -14.68
C LEU A 394 17.59 1.50 -15.18
N PRO A 395 17.76 0.34 -14.50
CA PRO A 395 18.65 -0.71 -14.97
C PRO A 395 18.39 -0.99 -16.46
N MET A 396 19.42 -1.30 -17.24
CA MET A 396 19.32 -1.38 -18.72
C MET A 396 18.13 -2.24 -19.21
N ARG A 397 17.72 -3.26 -18.45
CA ARG A 397 16.58 -4.14 -18.74
C ARG A 397 15.20 -3.46 -18.63
N TYR A 398 15.12 -2.30 -18.01
CA TYR A 398 13.89 -1.56 -17.69
C TYR A 398 13.74 -0.26 -18.49
N ARG A 399 14.59 -0.02 -19.50
CA ARG A 399 14.48 1.16 -20.40
C ARG A 399 13.52 0.96 -21.57
N ASP A 400 13.18 -0.28 -21.89
CA ASP A 400 12.25 -0.59 -22.97
C ASP A 400 10.82 -0.19 -22.55
N PRO A 401 10.06 0.54 -23.38
CA PRO A 401 8.62 0.75 -23.15
C PRO A 401 7.84 -0.53 -22.87
N ALA A 402 8.29 -1.69 -23.39
CA ALA A 402 7.69 -3.00 -23.13
C ALA A 402 8.13 -3.66 -21.81
N ALA A 403 9.07 -3.06 -21.06
CA ALA A 403 9.65 -3.69 -19.86
C ALA A 403 8.62 -3.99 -18.77
N LEU A 404 7.54 -3.20 -18.67
CA LEU A 404 6.45 -3.47 -17.72
C LEU A 404 5.70 -4.75 -18.08
N LEU A 405 5.45 -5.03 -19.37
CA LEU A 405 4.85 -6.30 -19.79
C LEU A 405 5.76 -7.47 -19.45
N VAL A 406 7.06 -7.37 -19.73
CA VAL A 406 8.03 -8.44 -19.46
C VAL A 406 8.16 -8.71 -17.96
N ALA A 407 8.24 -7.66 -17.13
CA ALA A 407 8.31 -7.79 -15.68
C ALA A 407 7.04 -8.42 -15.10
N THR A 408 5.87 -8.03 -15.62
CA THR A 408 4.58 -8.62 -15.23
C THR A 408 4.47 -10.07 -15.69
N GLU A 409 4.83 -10.41 -16.93
CA GLU A 409 4.80 -11.79 -17.42
C GLU A 409 5.68 -12.71 -16.57
N ALA A 410 6.87 -12.24 -16.20
CA ALA A 410 7.79 -12.96 -15.33
C ALA A 410 7.40 -12.95 -13.83
N GLY A 411 6.39 -12.18 -13.43
CA GLY A 411 5.93 -12.07 -12.03
C GLY A 411 6.91 -11.36 -11.10
N ILE A 412 7.80 -10.52 -11.63
CA ILE A 412 8.83 -9.82 -10.86
C ILE A 412 8.19 -8.59 -10.20
N ARG A 413 7.62 -8.77 -8.99
CA ARG A 413 6.97 -7.70 -8.21
C ARG A 413 7.81 -6.44 -8.12
N GLY A 414 9.08 -6.56 -7.72
CA GLY A 414 9.97 -5.43 -7.55
C GLY A 414 10.27 -4.66 -8.84
N GLY A 415 10.38 -5.38 -9.95
CA GLY A 415 10.52 -4.79 -11.28
C GLY A 415 9.28 -4.00 -11.69
N VAL A 416 8.09 -4.59 -11.49
CA VAL A 416 6.82 -3.90 -11.74
C VAL A 416 6.67 -2.66 -10.87
N TRP A 417 6.94 -2.77 -9.57
CA TRP A 417 6.91 -1.62 -8.65
C TRP A 417 7.83 -0.51 -9.12
N LEU A 418 9.10 -0.83 -9.37
CA LEU A 418 10.12 0.11 -9.82
C LEU A 418 9.66 0.84 -11.08
N LEU A 419 9.21 0.11 -12.09
CA LEU A 419 8.70 0.66 -13.34
C LEU A 419 7.50 1.58 -13.10
N LEU A 420 6.53 1.15 -12.30
CA LEU A 420 5.36 1.97 -12.00
C LEU A 420 5.75 3.28 -11.31
N THR A 421 6.82 3.34 -10.50
CA THR A 421 7.22 4.60 -9.81
C THR A 421 7.44 5.77 -10.76
N HIS A 422 7.93 5.51 -11.97
CA HIS A 422 8.23 6.54 -12.97
C HIS A 422 7.01 6.91 -13.82
N SER A 423 6.96 8.15 -14.28
CA SER A 423 5.81 8.74 -15.01
C SER A 423 5.84 8.47 -16.52
N ASP A 424 6.99 8.10 -17.06
CA ASP A 424 7.24 7.82 -18.48
C ASP A 424 6.76 6.44 -18.91
N ILE A 425 6.45 5.55 -17.96
CA ILE A 425 6.01 4.19 -18.24
C ILE A 425 4.49 4.14 -18.37
N GLY A 426 4.03 3.82 -19.58
CA GLY A 426 2.62 3.64 -19.89
C GLY A 426 2.05 2.38 -19.23
N ILE A 427 1.03 2.55 -18.38
CA ILE A 427 0.37 1.43 -17.69
C ILE A 427 -0.52 0.61 -18.66
N GLU A 428 -1.04 1.25 -19.71
CA GLU A 428 -1.94 0.66 -20.70
C GLU A 428 -1.23 0.10 -21.95
N ILE A 429 0.08 -0.17 -21.86
CA ILE A 429 0.80 -0.85 -22.94
C ILE A 429 0.22 -2.25 -23.18
N THR A 430 0.26 -2.73 -24.42
CA THR A 430 -0.29 -4.06 -24.77
C THR A 430 0.73 -4.94 -25.47
N ASN A 431 0.72 -6.24 -25.18
CA ASN A 431 1.49 -7.22 -25.93
C ASN A 431 0.85 -7.53 -27.31
N HIS A 432 1.44 -8.46 -28.07
CA HIS A 432 0.94 -8.90 -29.38
C HIS A 432 -0.47 -9.53 -29.33
N ASN A 433 -0.92 -10.01 -28.16
CA ASN A 433 -2.26 -10.53 -27.94
C ASN A 433 -3.26 -9.45 -27.48
N GLY A 434 -2.86 -8.17 -27.45
CA GLY A 434 -3.67 -7.07 -26.95
C GLY A 434 -3.83 -7.06 -25.43
N GLN A 435 -3.00 -7.80 -24.69
CA GLN A 435 -3.10 -7.90 -23.24
C GLN A 435 -2.29 -6.79 -22.57
N THR A 436 -2.93 -6.06 -21.66
CA THR A 436 -2.28 -5.11 -20.75
C THR A 436 -1.58 -5.83 -19.59
N PRO A 437 -0.66 -5.16 -18.87
CA PRO A 437 -0.08 -5.69 -17.64
C PRO A 437 -1.15 -6.20 -16.66
N LEU A 438 -2.27 -5.47 -16.50
CA LEU A 438 -3.35 -5.89 -15.60
C LEU A 438 -3.98 -7.21 -16.06
N SER A 439 -4.20 -7.38 -17.36
CA SER A 439 -4.78 -8.61 -17.90
C SER A 439 -3.83 -9.81 -17.82
N LEU A 440 -2.51 -9.60 -18.03
CA LEU A 440 -1.48 -10.64 -17.87
C LEU A 440 -1.34 -11.06 -16.40
N ALA A 441 -1.27 -10.10 -15.49
CA ALA A 441 -1.21 -10.38 -14.06
C ALA A 441 -2.48 -11.12 -13.57
N ALA A 442 -3.65 -10.75 -14.10
CA ALA A 442 -4.91 -11.40 -13.80
C ALA A 442 -5.01 -12.82 -14.37
N GLU A 443 -4.45 -13.09 -15.55
CA GLU A 443 -4.37 -14.44 -16.12
C GLU A 443 -3.41 -15.35 -15.34
N ASN A 444 -2.26 -14.80 -14.91
CA ASN A 444 -1.20 -15.53 -14.23
C ASN A 444 -1.37 -15.64 -12.71
N GLY A 445 -2.43 -15.09 -12.12
CA GLY A 445 -2.70 -15.23 -10.68
C GLY A 445 -1.81 -14.34 -9.79
N GLN A 446 -1.24 -13.27 -10.33
CA GLN A 446 -0.28 -12.42 -9.62
C GLN A 446 -0.99 -11.34 -8.77
N GLU A 447 -1.51 -11.73 -7.62
CA GLU A 447 -2.37 -10.89 -6.77
C GLU A 447 -1.74 -9.52 -6.41
N GLU A 448 -0.48 -9.52 -5.98
CA GLU A 448 0.22 -8.30 -5.57
C GLU A 448 0.44 -7.35 -6.76
N ILE A 449 0.76 -7.89 -7.94
CA ILE A 449 0.94 -7.09 -9.16
C ILE A 449 -0.40 -6.52 -9.62
N VAL A 450 -1.49 -7.30 -9.56
CA VAL A 450 -2.84 -6.78 -9.82
C VAL A 450 -3.18 -5.64 -8.87
N GLN A 451 -2.89 -5.78 -7.57
CA GLN A 451 -3.14 -4.72 -6.61
C GLN A 451 -2.37 -3.43 -6.96
N MET A 452 -1.07 -3.53 -7.23
CA MET A 452 -0.24 -2.38 -7.63
C MET A 452 -0.78 -1.68 -8.88
N LEU A 453 -1.15 -2.43 -9.91
CA LEU A 453 -1.67 -1.88 -11.16
C LEU A 453 -3.02 -1.18 -10.96
N LEU A 454 -3.91 -1.76 -10.15
CA LEU A 454 -5.21 -1.15 -9.82
C LEU A 454 -5.07 0.11 -8.96
N GLU A 455 -4.11 0.15 -8.04
CA GLU A 455 -3.78 1.36 -7.25
C GLU A 455 -3.21 2.47 -8.14
N ARG A 456 -2.53 2.10 -9.23
CA ARG A 456 -2.07 3.04 -10.26
C ARG A 456 -3.11 3.40 -11.33
N GLY A 457 -4.35 2.95 -11.17
CA GLY A 457 -5.44 3.33 -12.05
C GLY A 457 -5.43 2.62 -13.41
N ALA A 458 -4.83 1.42 -13.48
CA ALA A 458 -4.95 0.58 -14.67
C ALA A 458 -6.43 0.34 -15.03
N SER A 459 -6.75 0.42 -16.32
CA SER A 459 -8.10 0.23 -16.85
C SER A 459 -8.55 -1.22 -16.67
N ILE A 460 -9.65 -1.36 -15.94
CA ILE A 460 -10.22 -2.66 -15.54
C ILE A 460 -10.96 -3.34 -16.71
N GLU A 461 -11.37 -2.56 -17.72
CA GLU A 461 -12.20 -3.02 -18.84
C GLU A 461 -11.43 -3.20 -20.15
N THR A 462 -10.11 -3.02 -20.16
CA THR A 462 -9.31 -3.19 -21.37
C THR A 462 -9.40 -4.63 -21.87
N LYS A 463 -9.70 -4.78 -23.17
CA LYS A 463 -9.96 -6.08 -23.79
C LYS A 463 -8.75 -6.57 -24.57
N SER A 464 -8.43 -7.85 -24.42
CA SER A 464 -7.46 -8.53 -25.29
C SER A 464 -7.99 -8.68 -26.73
N SER A 465 -7.14 -9.17 -27.63
CA SER A 465 -7.51 -9.57 -29.01
C SER A 465 -8.67 -10.57 -29.07
N LYS A 466 -8.89 -11.36 -28.00
CA LYS A 466 -10.03 -12.28 -27.86
C LYS A 466 -11.23 -11.65 -27.15
N TYR A 467 -11.27 -10.32 -27.05
CA TYR A 467 -12.26 -9.54 -26.30
C TYR A 467 -12.38 -9.92 -24.81
N GLN A 468 -11.35 -10.53 -24.23
CA GLN A 468 -11.33 -10.93 -22.82
C GLN A 468 -10.84 -9.77 -21.95
N THR A 469 -11.57 -9.48 -20.86
CA THR A 469 -11.17 -8.53 -19.81
C THR A 469 -10.31 -9.23 -18.74
N PRO A 470 -9.56 -8.48 -17.91
CA PRO A 470 -8.88 -9.02 -16.73
C PRO A 470 -9.79 -9.90 -15.86
N LEU A 471 -11.06 -9.51 -15.66
CA LEU A 471 -12.03 -10.30 -14.90
C LEU A 471 -12.31 -11.66 -15.57
N SER A 472 -12.49 -11.68 -16.89
CA SER A 472 -12.75 -12.92 -17.62
C SER A 472 -11.55 -13.88 -17.62
N LEU A 473 -10.32 -13.34 -17.69
CA LEU A 473 -9.08 -14.14 -17.63
C LEU A 473 -8.86 -14.71 -16.22
N ALA A 474 -9.05 -13.91 -15.18
CA ALA A 474 -8.98 -14.37 -13.79
C ALA A 474 -10.06 -15.42 -13.48
N ALA A 475 -11.28 -15.23 -13.99
CA ALA A 475 -12.39 -16.16 -13.81
C ALA A 475 -12.17 -17.49 -14.55
N ALA A 476 -11.57 -17.47 -15.74
CA ALA A 476 -11.24 -18.69 -16.49
C ALA A 476 -10.15 -19.52 -15.78
N ASN A 477 -9.16 -18.85 -15.17
CA ASN A 477 -8.00 -19.51 -14.54
C ASN A 477 -8.16 -19.80 -13.04
N GLY A 478 -9.26 -19.40 -12.41
CA GLY A 478 -9.55 -19.77 -11.01
C GLY A 478 -8.97 -18.82 -9.95
N HIS A 479 -8.57 -17.60 -10.33
CA HIS A 479 -7.92 -16.66 -9.41
C HIS A 479 -8.92 -15.87 -8.57
N GLU A 480 -9.45 -16.51 -7.53
CA GLU A 480 -10.55 -16.00 -6.69
C GLU A 480 -10.28 -14.60 -6.10
N ARG A 481 -9.09 -14.38 -5.55
CA ARG A 481 -8.75 -13.11 -4.91
C ARG A 481 -8.69 -11.97 -5.91
N ILE A 482 -8.18 -12.22 -7.10
CA ILE A 482 -8.13 -11.27 -8.22
C ILE A 482 -9.54 -10.94 -8.69
N VAL A 483 -10.40 -11.95 -8.88
CA VAL A 483 -11.82 -11.73 -9.18
C VAL A 483 -12.46 -10.83 -8.13
N GLN A 484 -12.23 -11.10 -6.85
CA GLN A 484 -12.77 -10.28 -5.77
C GLN A 484 -12.27 -8.83 -5.83
N MET A 485 -10.98 -8.60 -6.12
CA MET A 485 -10.40 -7.26 -6.27
C MET A 485 -11.03 -6.50 -7.45
N LEU A 486 -11.12 -7.13 -8.63
CA LEU A 486 -11.69 -6.53 -9.83
C LEU A 486 -13.19 -6.21 -9.64
N LEU A 487 -13.96 -7.12 -9.05
CA LEU A 487 -15.37 -6.90 -8.73
C LEU A 487 -15.59 -5.79 -7.68
N LYS A 488 -14.67 -5.62 -6.73
CA LYS A 488 -14.72 -4.49 -5.77
C LYS A 488 -14.46 -3.15 -6.46
N ARG A 489 -13.66 -3.13 -7.53
CA ARG A 489 -13.36 -1.94 -8.33
C ARG A 489 -14.37 -1.69 -9.46
N GLY A 490 -15.46 -2.46 -9.53
CA GLY A 490 -16.56 -2.23 -10.47
C GLY A 490 -16.40 -2.87 -11.85
N ALA A 491 -15.60 -3.94 -11.97
CA ALA A 491 -15.48 -4.69 -13.23
C ALA A 491 -16.85 -5.19 -13.73
N SER A 492 -17.09 -5.09 -15.03
CA SER A 492 -18.30 -5.55 -15.71
C SER A 492 -18.39 -7.07 -15.71
N ILE A 493 -19.47 -7.60 -15.10
CA ILE A 493 -19.70 -9.04 -14.96
C ILE A 493 -20.25 -9.71 -16.22
N GLU A 494 -20.77 -8.92 -17.18
CA GLU A 494 -21.41 -9.41 -18.41
C GLU A 494 -20.56 -9.22 -19.67
N THR A 495 -19.30 -8.78 -19.53
CA THR A 495 -18.45 -8.56 -20.71
C THR A 495 -18.18 -9.88 -21.44
N LYS A 496 -18.49 -9.89 -22.73
CA LYS A 496 -18.38 -11.08 -23.59
C LYS A 496 -17.03 -11.15 -24.32
N SER A 497 -16.44 -12.33 -24.34
CA SER A 497 -15.27 -12.66 -25.18
C SER A 497 -15.66 -12.80 -26.66
N SER A 498 -14.68 -13.07 -27.54
CA SER A 498 -14.90 -13.35 -28.96
C SER A 498 -15.80 -14.56 -29.22
N LYS A 499 -15.90 -15.49 -28.27
CA LYS A 499 -16.82 -16.63 -28.28
C LYS A 499 -18.14 -16.35 -27.56
N TYR A 500 -18.47 -15.09 -27.32
CA TYR A 500 -19.63 -14.65 -26.54
C TYR A 500 -19.68 -15.18 -25.09
N GLN A 501 -18.55 -15.66 -24.55
CA GLN A 501 -18.48 -16.19 -23.18
C GLN A 501 -18.33 -15.03 -22.17
N THR A 502 -19.15 -15.07 -21.12
CA THR A 502 -19.03 -14.19 -19.94
C THR A 502 -18.06 -14.79 -18.90
N PRO A 503 -17.56 -13.99 -17.94
CA PRO A 503 -16.81 -14.49 -16.79
C PRO A 503 -17.51 -15.67 -16.08
N LEU A 504 -18.84 -15.63 -15.95
CA LEU A 504 -19.61 -16.72 -15.34
C LEU A 504 -19.53 -18.01 -16.17
N SER A 505 -19.68 -17.91 -17.49
CA SER A 505 -19.59 -19.07 -18.37
C SER A 505 -18.19 -19.70 -18.38
N LEU A 506 -17.13 -18.88 -18.34
CA LEU A 506 -15.74 -19.34 -18.27
C LEU A 506 -15.43 -20.02 -16.93
N ALA A 507 -15.90 -19.44 -15.81
CA ALA A 507 -15.75 -20.05 -14.50
C ALA A 507 -16.55 -21.36 -14.38
N ALA A 508 -17.74 -21.41 -14.97
CA ALA A 508 -18.59 -22.60 -14.97
C ALA A 508 -18.02 -23.73 -15.84
N GLU A 509 -17.41 -23.41 -16.99
CA GLU A 509 -16.73 -24.37 -17.86
C GLU A 509 -15.51 -24.99 -17.18
N ASN A 510 -14.70 -24.17 -16.48
CA ASN A 510 -13.45 -24.60 -15.85
C ASN A 510 -13.59 -25.12 -14.41
N GLY A 511 -14.78 -25.08 -13.82
CA GLY A 511 -15.04 -25.71 -12.50
C GLY A 511 -14.78 -24.83 -11.28
N HIS A 512 -14.67 -23.51 -11.45
CA HIS A 512 -14.31 -22.58 -10.37
C HIS A 512 -15.52 -22.17 -9.52
N GLU A 513 -15.91 -23.06 -8.59
CA GLU A 513 -17.13 -22.94 -7.77
C GLU A 513 -17.27 -21.61 -7.02
N ASN A 514 -16.20 -21.17 -6.34
CA ASN A 514 -16.21 -19.93 -5.54
C ASN A 514 -16.36 -18.69 -6.43
N ILE A 515 -15.75 -18.69 -7.61
CA ILE A 515 -15.89 -17.61 -8.59
C ILE A 515 -17.31 -17.56 -9.13
N VAL A 516 -17.89 -18.72 -9.48
CA VAL A 516 -19.30 -18.82 -9.87
C VAL A 516 -20.20 -18.24 -8.77
N GLN A 517 -19.98 -18.61 -7.51
CA GLN A 517 -20.75 -18.08 -6.39
C GLN A 517 -20.65 -16.55 -6.32
N MET A 518 -19.44 -15.99 -6.36
CA MET A 518 -19.21 -14.54 -6.31
C MET A 518 -19.90 -13.80 -7.46
N LEU A 519 -19.81 -14.32 -8.69
CA LEU A 519 -20.43 -13.71 -9.86
C LEU A 519 -21.97 -13.77 -9.78
N LEU A 520 -22.53 -14.89 -9.34
CA LEU A 520 -23.97 -15.03 -9.13
C LEU A 520 -24.48 -14.09 -8.03
N GLU A 521 -23.78 -13.93 -6.92
CA GLU A 521 -24.11 -12.96 -5.87
C GLU A 521 -24.12 -11.51 -6.37
N ARG A 522 -23.31 -11.20 -7.38
CA ARG A 522 -23.31 -9.89 -8.05
C ARG A 522 -24.34 -9.76 -9.18
N GLY A 523 -25.18 -10.76 -9.39
CA GLY A 523 -26.29 -10.71 -10.35
C GLY A 523 -25.91 -11.11 -11.78
N ALA A 524 -24.84 -11.90 -11.98
CA ALA A 524 -24.49 -12.40 -13.31
C ALA A 524 -25.61 -13.24 -13.93
N SER A 525 -25.84 -13.06 -15.22
CA SER A 525 -26.87 -13.75 -16.00
C SER A 525 -26.54 -15.24 -16.19
N VAL A 526 -27.42 -16.11 -15.71
CA VAL A 526 -27.29 -17.57 -15.85
C VAL A 526 -27.68 -18.10 -17.24
N GLU A 527 -28.32 -17.25 -18.06
CA GLU A 527 -28.87 -17.62 -19.38
C GLU A 527 -28.03 -17.12 -20.55
N THR A 528 -26.88 -16.49 -20.29
CA THR A 528 -26.05 -15.96 -21.38
C THR A 528 -25.43 -17.10 -22.20
N ILE A 529 -25.67 -17.10 -23.51
CA ILE A 529 -25.17 -18.11 -24.43
C ILE A 529 -23.85 -17.71 -25.08
N ASN A 530 -22.97 -18.70 -25.28
CA ASN A 530 -21.74 -18.56 -26.06
C ASN A 530 -21.99 -18.74 -27.58
N SER A 531 -20.94 -18.74 -28.40
CA SER A 531 -21.01 -18.95 -29.86
C SER A 531 -21.59 -20.31 -30.27
N ASP A 532 -21.58 -21.30 -29.38
CA ASP A 532 -22.15 -22.63 -29.57
C ASP A 532 -23.55 -22.75 -28.94
N ASN A 533 -24.22 -21.64 -28.65
CA ASN A 533 -25.51 -21.56 -27.96
C ASN A 533 -25.53 -22.28 -26.59
N GLN A 534 -24.36 -22.44 -25.95
CA GLN A 534 -24.24 -23.09 -24.66
C GLN A 534 -24.35 -22.06 -23.52
N THR A 535 -25.21 -22.35 -22.54
CA THR A 535 -25.33 -21.60 -21.28
C THR A 535 -24.26 -22.06 -20.27
N PRO A 536 -23.96 -21.27 -19.22
CA PRO A 536 -23.15 -21.71 -18.09
C PRO A 536 -23.55 -23.07 -17.52
N LEU A 537 -24.86 -23.36 -17.46
CA LEU A 537 -25.37 -24.65 -16.99
C LEU A 537 -24.96 -25.79 -17.92
N SER A 538 -25.09 -25.59 -19.24
CA SER A 538 -24.70 -26.60 -20.23
C SER A 538 -23.19 -26.87 -20.23
N LEU A 539 -22.36 -25.82 -20.03
CA LEU A 539 -20.91 -25.94 -19.92
C LEU A 539 -20.50 -26.69 -18.65
N ALA A 540 -21.09 -26.34 -17.49
CA ALA A 540 -20.85 -27.04 -16.23
C ALA A 540 -21.31 -28.50 -16.27
N ALA A 541 -22.46 -28.76 -16.91
CA ALA A 541 -23.00 -30.10 -17.07
C ALA A 541 -22.15 -30.98 -18.01
N ALA A 542 -21.60 -30.40 -19.09
CA ALA A 542 -20.70 -31.11 -20.00
C ALA A 542 -19.37 -31.50 -19.32
N ASN A 543 -18.85 -30.63 -18.45
CA ASN A 543 -17.55 -30.83 -17.79
C ASN A 543 -17.62 -31.50 -16.41
N GLY A 544 -18.82 -31.85 -15.91
CA GLY A 544 -18.94 -32.64 -14.68
C GLY A 544 -18.93 -31.83 -13.38
N HIS A 545 -19.17 -30.52 -13.44
CA HIS A 545 -19.06 -29.64 -12.27
C HIS A 545 -20.34 -29.63 -11.42
N GLU A 546 -20.56 -30.71 -10.67
CA GLU A 546 -21.77 -30.99 -9.88
C GLU A 546 -22.24 -29.79 -9.03
N ARG A 547 -21.35 -29.19 -8.24
CA ARG A 547 -21.70 -28.10 -7.33
C ARG A 547 -22.07 -26.80 -8.06
N ILE A 548 -21.44 -26.54 -9.20
CA ILE A 548 -21.76 -25.40 -10.06
C ILE A 548 -23.14 -25.59 -10.68
N VAL A 549 -23.43 -26.80 -11.18
CA VAL A 549 -24.77 -27.16 -11.67
C VAL A 549 -25.82 -26.92 -10.60
N GLN A 550 -25.61 -27.38 -9.36
CA GLN A 550 -26.53 -27.12 -8.25
C GLN A 550 -26.77 -25.63 -8.02
N LYS A 551 -25.71 -24.81 -8.03
CA LYS A 551 -25.80 -23.37 -7.82
C LYS A 551 -26.57 -22.66 -8.94
N LEU A 552 -26.28 -23.01 -10.20
CA LEU A 552 -26.96 -22.43 -11.37
C LEU A 552 -28.45 -22.81 -11.37
N LEU A 553 -28.78 -24.07 -11.08
CA LEU A 553 -30.17 -24.52 -10.97
C LEU A 553 -30.93 -23.83 -9.84
N LYS A 554 -30.29 -23.64 -8.67
CA LYS A 554 -30.87 -22.85 -7.56
C LYS A 554 -31.14 -21.39 -7.94
N ARG A 555 -30.43 -20.85 -8.93
CA ARG A 555 -30.64 -19.50 -9.48
C ARG A 555 -31.61 -19.47 -10.69
N GLY A 556 -32.29 -20.57 -10.97
CA GLY A 556 -33.33 -20.65 -11.99
C GLY A 556 -32.81 -20.88 -13.41
N ALA A 557 -31.60 -21.44 -13.56
CA ALA A 557 -31.04 -21.73 -14.88
C ALA A 557 -31.92 -22.71 -15.69
N THR A 558 -32.16 -22.42 -16.96
CA THR A 558 -33.01 -23.24 -17.82
C THR A 558 -32.35 -24.56 -18.23
N THR A 559 -33.02 -25.69 -18.01
CA THR A 559 -32.51 -27.03 -18.34
C THR A 559 -32.70 -27.42 -19.80
N GLU A 560 -33.49 -26.65 -20.56
CA GLU A 560 -33.94 -26.99 -21.91
C GLU A 560 -33.22 -26.19 -23.02
N THR A 561 -32.32 -25.29 -22.65
CA THR A 561 -31.56 -24.53 -23.65
C THR A 561 -30.70 -25.45 -24.49
N ARG A 562 -30.75 -25.25 -25.82
CA ARG A 562 -30.11 -26.10 -26.82
C ARG A 562 -28.84 -25.46 -27.36
N SER A 563 -27.77 -26.24 -27.40
CA SER A 563 -26.53 -25.87 -28.08
C SER A 563 -26.71 -25.82 -29.60
N SER A 564 -25.67 -25.39 -30.32
CA SER A 564 -25.57 -25.42 -31.79
C SER A 564 -25.72 -26.83 -32.38
N LYS A 565 -25.52 -27.88 -31.58
CA LYS A 565 -25.73 -29.29 -31.94
C LYS A 565 -27.10 -29.82 -31.47
N ASP A 566 -28.00 -28.92 -31.05
CA ASP A 566 -29.29 -29.20 -30.43
C ASP A 566 -29.20 -30.08 -29.16
N GLN A 567 -28.09 -29.97 -28.42
CA GLN A 567 -27.88 -30.72 -27.18
C GLN A 567 -28.34 -29.90 -25.97
N THR A 568 -29.15 -30.51 -25.10
CA THR A 568 -29.51 -29.96 -23.78
C THR A 568 -28.43 -30.25 -22.74
N PRO A 569 -28.36 -29.51 -21.61
CA PRO A 569 -27.52 -29.85 -20.46
C PRO A 569 -27.59 -31.33 -20.05
N LEU A 570 -28.79 -31.93 -20.08
CA LEU A 570 -29.00 -33.35 -19.76
C LEU A 570 -28.30 -34.26 -20.77
N SER A 571 -28.41 -33.95 -22.07
CA SER A 571 -27.77 -34.73 -23.13
C SER A 571 -26.23 -34.62 -23.08
N LEU A 572 -25.70 -33.45 -22.72
CA LEU A 572 -24.26 -33.23 -22.55
C LEU A 572 -23.71 -33.96 -21.32
N ALA A 573 -24.42 -33.94 -20.20
CA ALA A 573 -24.06 -34.70 -19.01
C ALA A 573 -24.11 -36.22 -19.27
N ALA A 574 -25.12 -36.67 -20.02
CA ALA A 574 -25.28 -38.07 -20.40
C ALA A 574 -24.22 -38.55 -21.39
N GLU A 575 -23.80 -37.71 -22.33
CA GLU A 575 -22.71 -38.01 -23.28
C GLU A 575 -21.35 -38.15 -22.56
N ASN A 576 -21.10 -37.29 -21.57
CA ASN A 576 -19.80 -37.23 -20.86
C ASN A 576 -19.73 -38.08 -19.59
N GLY A 577 -20.80 -38.80 -19.21
CA GLY A 577 -20.75 -39.76 -18.10
C GLY A 577 -21.01 -39.18 -16.71
N HIS A 578 -21.61 -38.00 -16.60
CA HIS A 578 -21.82 -37.30 -15.33
C HIS A 578 -23.12 -37.72 -14.63
N GLU A 579 -23.11 -38.89 -13.99
CA GLU A 579 -24.29 -39.55 -13.41
C GLU A 579 -25.09 -38.68 -12.44
N LYS A 580 -24.44 -38.07 -11.45
CA LYS A 580 -25.13 -37.23 -10.47
C LYS A 580 -25.72 -35.97 -11.09
N ILE A 581 -25.08 -35.40 -12.12
CA ILE A 581 -25.61 -34.25 -12.85
C ILE A 581 -26.87 -34.65 -13.61
N VAL A 582 -26.85 -35.81 -14.27
CA VAL A 582 -28.04 -36.40 -14.88
C VAL A 582 -29.16 -36.54 -13.86
N GLN A 583 -28.88 -37.11 -12.68
CA GLN A 583 -29.87 -37.25 -11.62
C GLN A 583 -30.46 -35.90 -11.19
N MET A 584 -29.61 -34.89 -10.92
CA MET A 584 -30.06 -33.56 -10.51
C MET A 584 -30.93 -32.87 -11.57
N LEU A 585 -30.53 -32.94 -12.84
CA LEU A 585 -31.30 -32.35 -13.94
C LEU A 585 -32.67 -33.04 -14.10
N LEU A 586 -32.74 -34.36 -13.92
CA LEU A 586 -33.99 -35.12 -13.97
C LEU A 586 -34.90 -34.82 -12.78
N GLU A 587 -34.35 -34.57 -11.59
CA GLU A 587 -35.11 -34.18 -10.39
C GLU A 587 -35.80 -32.81 -10.55
N ILE A 588 -35.19 -31.89 -11.32
CA ILE A 588 -35.75 -30.57 -11.63
C ILE A 588 -36.69 -30.59 -12.84
N GLY A 589 -36.85 -31.76 -13.49
CA GLY A 589 -37.83 -31.96 -14.56
C GLY A 589 -37.28 -31.74 -15.98
N ALA A 590 -35.97 -31.85 -16.19
CA ALA A 590 -35.38 -31.76 -17.52
C ALA A 590 -35.95 -32.81 -18.48
N ALA A 591 -36.16 -32.44 -19.75
CA ALA A 591 -36.81 -33.29 -20.73
C ALA A 591 -35.96 -34.51 -21.11
N ILE A 592 -36.40 -35.67 -20.64
CA ILE A 592 -35.74 -36.98 -20.82
C ILE A 592 -35.60 -37.37 -22.30
N LYS A 593 -36.52 -36.89 -23.15
CA LYS A 593 -36.61 -37.21 -24.58
C LYS A 593 -36.25 -36.04 -25.49
N ALA A 594 -35.46 -35.08 -25.02
CA ALA A 594 -34.96 -34.00 -25.87
C ALA A 594 -34.22 -34.58 -27.10
N LYS A 595 -34.56 -34.08 -28.30
CA LYS A 595 -33.99 -34.54 -29.57
C LYS A 595 -32.97 -33.54 -30.09
N GLY A 596 -31.80 -34.03 -30.51
CA GLY A 596 -30.86 -33.27 -31.33
C GLY A 596 -31.36 -33.04 -32.77
N GLN A 597 -30.59 -32.28 -33.55
CA GLN A 597 -30.90 -31.79 -34.91
C GLN A 597 -31.32 -32.90 -35.89
N TRP A 598 -30.80 -34.11 -35.67
CA TRP A 598 -31.02 -35.27 -36.52
C TRP A 598 -32.11 -36.21 -35.98
N GLY A 599 -32.79 -35.87 -34.88
CA GLY A 599 -33.78 -36.74 -34.22
C GLY A 599 -33.20 -38.00 -33.56
N GLU A 600 -31.92 -38.29 -33.76
CA GLU A 600 -31.23 -39.53 -33.39
C GLU A 600 -30.36 -39.41 -32.13
N ARG A 601 -30.17 -38.20 -31.60
CA ARG A 601 -29.35 -37.93 -30.41
C ARG A 601 -30.24 -37.62 -29.21
N THR A 602 -30.65 -38.66 -28.48
CA THR A 602 -31.31 -38.54 -27.17
C THR A 602 -30.28 -38.70 -26.06
N PRO A 603 -30.53 -38.21 -24.83
CA PRO A 603 -29.64 -38.48 -23.69
C PRO A 603 -29.34 -39.98 -23.51
N LEU A 604 -30.35 -40.84 -23.73
CA LEU A 604 -30.20 -42.30 -23.67
C LEU A 604 -29.30 -42.85 -24.77
N SER A 605 -29.43 -42.37 -26.02
CA SER A 605 -28.58 -42.85 -27.12
C SER A 605 -27.14 -42.40 -26.95
N LEU A 606 -26.91 -41.19 -26.41
CA LEU A 606 -25.57 -40.67 -26.14
C LEU A 606 -24.89 -41.40 -24.97
N ALA A 607 -25.62 -41.65 -23.88
CA ALA A 607 -25.11 -42.47 -22.77
C ALA A 607 -24.79 -43.89 -23.23
N ALA A 608 -25.67 -44.50 -24.04
CA ALA A 608 -25.47 -45.84 -24.55
C ALA A 608 -24.31 -45.94 -25.56
N ALA A 609 -24.14 -44.92 -26.41
CA ALA A 609 -23.04 -44.83 -27.35
C ALA A 609 -21.67 -44.69 -26.66
N ASN A 610 -21.62 -44.16 -25.44
CA ASN A 610 -20.37 -43.99 -24.68
C ASN A 610 -20.20 -45.00 -23.54
N GLY A 611 -21.15 -45.93 -23.36
CA GLY A 611 -21.08 -47.01 -22.38
C GLY A 611 -21.34 -46.57 -20.93
N HIS A 612 -22.05 -45.47 -20.71
CA HIS A 612 -22.34 -44.93 -19.37
C HIS A 612 -23.48 -45.69 -18.70
N GLU A 613 -23.17 -46.87 -18.17
CA GLU A 613 -24.14 -47.84 -17.64
C GLU A 613 -25.08 -47.27 -16.56
N GLY A 614 -24.53 -46.58 -15.56
CA GLY A 614 -25.33 -45.96 -14.48
C GLY A 614 -26.33 -44.93 -15.02
N ILE A 615 -25.93 -44.13 -16.00
CA ILE A 615 -26.79 -43.14 -16.66
C ILE A 615 -27.89 -43.82 -17.49
N VAL A 616 -27.53 -44.87 -18.22
CA VAL A 616 -28.50 -45.68 -18.98
C VAL A 616 -29.55 -46.26 -18.02
N GLN A 617 -29.14 -46.79 -16.88
CA GLN A 617 -30.05 -47.32 -15.87
C GLN A 617 -30.99 -46.23 -15.31
N ILE A 618 -30.46 -45.06 -14.96
CA ILE A 618 -31.25 -43.92 -14.44
C ILE A 618 -32.26 -43.44 -15.49
N LEU A 619 -31.84 -43.23 -16.73
CA LEU A 619 -32.71 -42.75 -17.82
C LEU A 619 -33.81 -43.78 -18.13
N LEU A 620 -33.47 -45.07 -18.16
CA LEU A 620 -34.45 -46.15 -18.34
C LEU A 620 -35.43 -46.26 -17.16
N ALA A 621 -34.99 -46.02 -15.93
CA ALA A 621 -35.85 -46.02 -14.75
C ALA A 621 -36.85 -44.85 -14.75
N ARG A 622 -36.48 -43.70 -15.32
CA ARG A 622 -37.31 -42.49 -15.40
C ARG A 622 -38.16 -42.40 -16.69
N GLY A 623 -38.25 -43.48 -17.49
CA GLY A 623 -39.15 -43.54 -18.65
C GLY A 623 -38.60 -42.95 -19.95
N ALA A 624 -37.27 -42.89 -20.12
CA ALA A 624 -36.64 -42.49 -21.40
C ALA A 624 -37.07 -43.36 -22.59
N ALA A 625 -37.53 -44.59 -22.34
CA ALA A 625 -38.13 -45.50 -23.30
C ALA A 625 -39.43 -46.10 -22.72
N ASN A 626 -40.55 -46.03 -23.46
CA ASN A 626 -41.78 -46.73 -23.09
C ASN A 626 -41.84 -48.10 -23.76
N LYS A 627 -42.45 -49.08 -23.07
CA LYS A 627 -42.52 -50.51 -23.42
C LYS A 627 -43.24 -50.85 -24.73
N THR A 628 -43.67 -49.88 -25.53
CA THR A 628 -44.51 -50.12 -26.71
C THR A 628 -43.83 -49.64 -27.98
N ASN A 629 -43.12 -50.58 -28.62
CA ASN A 629 -42.78 -50.59 -30.05
C ASN A 629 -42.02 -49.37 -30.63
N ASP A 630 -41.09 -48.81 -29.87
CA ASP A 630 -40.47 -47.52 -30.20
C ASP A 630 -39.10 -47.65 -30.91
N ARG A 631 -38.95 -46.96 -32.06
CA ARG A 631 -37.67 -46.66 -32.77
C ARG A 631 -36.59 -46.06 -31.85
N TRP A 632 -36.99 -45.61 -30.66
CA TRP A 632 -36.19 -44.91 -29.66
C TRP A 632 -35.28 -45.80 -28.81
N LEU A 633 -35.54 -47.11 -28.65
CA LEU A 633 -34.60 -48.08 -28.05
C LEU A 633 -33.60 -48.63 -29.08
N GLN A 634 -33.95 -48.60 -30.36
CA GLN A 634 -33.15 -49.17 -31.44
C GLN A 634 -31.83 -48.43 -31.63
N MET A 635 -31.87 -47.10 -31.59
CA MET A 635 -30.67 -46.27 -31.79
C MET A 635 -29.66 -46.39 -30.62
N PRO A 636 -30.06 -46.29 -29.33
CA PRO A 636 -29.18 -46.59 -28.21
C PRO A 636 -28.59 -48.01 -28.26
N LEU A 637 -29.40 -49.03 -28.57
CA LEU A 637 -28.94 -50.41 -28.66
C LEU A 637 -27.95 -50.61 -29.81
N TRP A 638 -28.24 -50.01 -30.97
CA TRP A 638 -27.35 -50.02 -32.13
C TRP A 638 -26.01 -49.37 -31.81
N LYS A 639 -26.02 -48.17 -31.21
CA LYS A 639 -24.79 -47.44 -30.87
C LYS A 639 -23.97 -48.14 -29.80
N ALA A 640 -24.60 -48.70 -28.77
CA ALA A 640 -23.91 -49.52 -27.78
C ALA A 640 -23.29 -50.79 -28.39
N THR A 641 -23.99 -51.42 -29.36
CA THR A 641 -23.50 -52.58 -30.11
C THR A 641 -22.35 -52.23 -31.04
N GLU A 642 -22.46 -51.10 -31.74
CA GLU A 642 -21.42 -50.56 -32.63
C GLU A 642 -20.11 -50.34 -31.87
N ASN A 643 -20.20 -49.71 -30.69
CA ASN A 643 -19.05 -49.30 -29.88
C ASN A 643 -18.59 -50.35 -28.85
N GLY A 644 -19.28 -51.48 -28.72
CA GLY A 644 -18.81 -52.61 -27.90
C GLY A 644 -19.16 -52.54 -26.41
N HIS A 645 -20.19 -51.79 -26.03
CA HIS A 645 -20.56 -51.60 -24.62
C HIS A 645 -21.45 -52.73 -24.10
N GLU A 646 -20.85 -53.85 -23.70
CA GLU A 646 -21.52 -55.09 -23.29
C GLU A 646 -22.56 -54.90 -22.17
N GLY A 647 -22.23 -54.24 -21.05
CA GLY A 647 -23.19 -54.08 -19.95
C GLY A 647 -24.35 -53.13 -20.29
N THR A 648 -24.10 -52.11 -21.10
CA THR A 648 -25.15 -51.25 -21.67
C THR A 648 -26.07 -52.03 -22.61
N VAL A 649 -25.51 -52.86 -23.50
CA VAL A 649 -26.28 -53.73 -24.39
C VAL A 649 -27.14 -54.69 -23.56
N LYS A 650 -26.57 -55.35 -22.55
CA LYS A 650 -27.30 -56.24 -21.65
C LYS A 650 -28.52 -55.55 -21.01
N MET A 651 -28.32 -54.37 -20.43
CA MET A 651 -29.42 -53.60 -19.80
C MET A 651 -30.50 -53.16 -20.80
N LEU A 652 -30.13 -52.72 -22.00
CA LEU A 652 -31.09 -52.34 -23.04
C LEU A 652 -31.86 -53.56 -23.56
N LEU A 653 -31.20 -54.71 -23.70
CA LEU A 653 -31.81 -55.98 -24.08
C LEU A 653 -32.83 -56.46 -23.04
N GLU A 654 -32.51 -56.42 -21.74
CA GLU A 654 -33.41 -56.83 -20.64
C GLU A 654 -34.72 -56.00 -20.56
N ARG A 655 -34.74 -54.80 -21.14
CA ARG A 655 -35.95 -53.94 -21.18
C ARG A 655 -36.77 -54.12 -22.46
N CYS A 656 -36.29 -54.87 -23.45
CA CYS A 656 -36.95 -55.08 -24.75
C CYS A 656 -37.94 -56.26 -24.78
N ASP A 657 -38.36 -56.81 -23.64
CA ASP A 657 -39.07 -58.09 -23.56
C ASP A 657 -40.32 -58.24 -24.45
N ASP A 658 -40.41 -59.47 -24.97
CA ASP A 658 -41.27 -60.02 -26.00
C ASP A 658 -42.77 -59.77 -25.80
N THR A 659 -43.37 -59.05 -26.74
CA THR A 659 -44.75 -59.32 -27.14
C THR A 659 -44.76 -59.61 -28.63
N GLU A 660 -45.03 -60.88 -28.95
CA GLU A 660 -45.45 -61.43 -30.23
C GLU A 660 -45.35 -60.48 -31.44
N ASN A 661 -44.14 -60.30 -31.99
CA ASN A 661 -43.99 -60.26 -33.43
C ASN A 661 -42.53 -60.35 -33.88
N GLN A 662 -42.32 -61.27 -34.80
CA GLN A 662 -41.08 -61.61 -35.48
C GLN A 662 -40.42 -60.38 -36.14
N ASN A 663 -39.51 -59.72 -35.43
CA ASN A 663 -38.55 -58.80 -36.06
C ASN A 663 -37.15 -59.44 -36.11
N THR A 664 -37.10 -60.68 -36.59
CA THR A 664 -35.89 -61.50 -36.77
C THR A 664 -34.79 -60.75 -37.54
N TRP A 665 -35.17 -59.93 -38.54
CA TRP A 665 -34.23 -59.13 -39.34
C TRP A 665 -33.41 -58.10 -38.52
N ARG A 666 -33.94 -57.66 -37.37
CA ARG A 666 -33.32 -56.61 -36.54
C ARG A 666 -32.16 -57.15 -35.69
N TRP A 667 -32.32 -58.34 -35.14
CA TRP A 667 -31.25 -59.04 -34.42
C TRP A 667 -30.11 -59.44 -35.34
N ASP A 668 -30.43 -59.79 -36.59
CA ASP A 668 -29.46 -60.22 -37.59
C ASP A 668 -28.52 -59.06 -38.00
N SER A 669 -29.05 -57.83 -38.11
CA SER A 669 -28.23 -56.63 -38.38
C SER A 669 -27.33 -56.25 -37.20
N LEU A 670 -27.84 -56.31 -35.97
CA LEU A 670 -27.03 -56.09 -34.76
C LEU A 670 -25.95 -57.16 -34.57
N LEU A 671 -26.26 -58.42 -34.89
CA LEU A 671 -25.31 -59.53 -34.86
C LEU A 671 -24.21 -59.34 -35.91
N SER A 672 -24.56 -58.90 -37.13
CA SER A 672 -23.57 -58.57 -38.16
C SER A 672 -22.65 -57.44 -37.70
N LEU A 673 -23.23 -56.36 -37.16
CA LEU A 673 -22.49 -55.21 -36.64
C LEU A 673 -21.51 -55.59 -35.53
N ALA A 674 -21.98 -56.35 -34.53
CA ALA A 674 -21.13 -56.84 -33.44
C ALA A 674 -20.00 -57.76 -33.95
N THR A 675 -20.29 -58.59 -34.94
CA THR A 675 -19.31 -59.51 -35.56
C THR A 675 -18.28 -58.78 -36.42
N GLU A 676 -18.70 -57.77 -37.17
CA GLU A 676 -17.83 -56.92 -37.99
C GLU A 676 -16.86 -56.12 -37.12
N ASN A 677 -17.36 -55.58 -36.00
CA ASN A 677 -16.54 -54.81 -35.06
C ASN A 677 -15.77 -55.68 -34.06
N GLY A 678 -16.09 -56.98 -33.96
CA GLY A 678 -15.32 -57.96 -33.19
C GLY A 678 -15.71 -58.08 -31.71
N HIS A 679 -16.93 -57.69 -31.35
CA HIS A 679 -17.40 -57.65 -29.95
C HIS A 679 -17.93 -59.01 -29.49
N GLU A 680 -17.03 -59.92 -29.09
CA GLU A 680 -17.34 -61.32 -28.77
C GLU A 680 -18.40 -61.50 -27.66
N GLY A 681 -18.36 -60.71 -26.59
CA GLY A 681 -19.36 -60.75 -25.51
C GLY A 681 -20.77 -60.36 -25.97
N ILE A 682 -20.88 -59.35 -26.84
CA ILE A 682 -22.14 -58.93 -27.44
C ILE A 682 -22.66 -59.98 -28.43
N VAL A 683 -21.78 -60.57 -29.24
CA VAL A 683 -22.13 -61.68 -30.14
C VAL A 683 -22.71 -62.85 -29.34
N LYS A 684 -22.10 -63.21 -28.20
CA LYS A 684 -22.61 -64.27 -27.32
C LYS A 684 -24.01 -63.94 -26.80
N MET A 685 -24.22 -62.75 -26.25
CA MET A 685 -25.53 -62.32 -25.72
C MET A 685 -26.63 -62.32 -26.80
N LEU A 686 -26.33 -61.86 -28.03
CA LEU A 686 -27.29 -61.84 -29.13
C LEU A 686 -27.63 -63.25 -29.64
N LEU A 687 -26.65 -64.16 -29.66
CA LEU A 687 -26.86 -65.58 -30.02
C LEU A 687 -27.71 -66.31 -28.96
N GLU A 688 -27.46 -66.08 -27.66
CA GLU A 688 -28.23 -66.66 -26.56
C GLU A 688 -29.72 -66.24 -26.58
N ARG A 689 -30.05 -65.10 -27.18
CA ARG A 689 -31.43 -64.63 -27.38
C ARG A 689 -32.03 -64.97 -28.75
N GLY A 690 -31.37 -65.81 -29.55
CA GLY A 690 -31.96 -66.40 -30.76
C GLY A 690 -31.79 -65.59 -32.05
N ALA A 691 -30.82 -64.68 -32.14
CA ALA A 691 -30.45 -64.01 -33.39
C ALA A 691 -29.99 -65.02 -34.46
N LYS A 692 -30.46 -64.91 -35.72
CA LYS A 692 -30.18 -65.91 -36.78
C LYS A 692 -29.44 -65.27 -37.95
N SER A 693 -28.16 -65.59 -38.12
CA SER A 693 -27.39 -65.10 -39.27
C SER A 693 -28.11 -65.28 -40.62
N ARG A 694 -28.54 -64.16 -41.23
CA ARG A 694 -28.96 -64.08 -42.62
C ARG A 694 -28.10 -63.02 -43.32
N GLN A 695 -27.14 -63.50 -44.11
CA GLN A 695 -26.33 -62.83 -45.16
C GLN A 695 -24.87 -62.44 -44.85
N HIS A 696 -24.09 -62.56 -45.95
CA HIS A 696 -22.65 -62.34 -46.20
C HIS A 696 -21.62 -63.44 -45.80
N ILE A 697 -20.91 -63.97 -46.80
CA ILE A 697 -19.89 -65.04 -46.66
C ILE A 697 -18.70 -64.62 -45.76
N ARG A 698 -18.35 -63.33 -45.73
CA ARG A 698 -17.26 -62.78 -44.89
C ARG A 698 -17.64 -62.70 -43.42
N THR A 699 -18.82 -62.16 -43.11
CA THR A 699 -19.36 -62.08 -41.74
C THR A 699 -19.68 -63.48 -41.21
N ALA A 700 -20.20 -64.38 -42.05
CA ALA A 700 -20.43 -65.77 -41.71
C ALA A 700 -19.16 -66.52 -41.26
N ARG A 701 -18.01 -66.36 -41.96
CA ARG A 701 -16.74 -67.01 -41.55
C ARG A 701 -16.21 -66.49 -40.21
N ARG A 702 -16.34 -65.19 -39.95
CA ARG A 702 -15.89 -64.54 -38.70
C ARG A 702 -16.81 -64.92 -37.54
N LEU A 703 -18.13 -64.88 -37.77
CA LEU A 703 -19.15 -65.39 -36.85
C LEU A 703 -18.92 -66.86 -36.52
N GLN A 704 -18.63 -67.72 -37.52
CA GLN A 704 -18.41 -69.16 -37.31
C GLN A 704 -17.15 -69.43 -36.46
N ARG A 705 -16.08 -68.64 -36.64
CA ARG A 705 -14.88 -68.70 -35.78
C ARG A 705 -15.16 -68.24 -34.35
N MET A 706 -15.96 -67.18 -34.16
CA MET A 706 -16.32 -66.66 -32.84
C MET A 706 -17.32 -67.58 -32.12
N ALA A 707 -18.36 -68.07 -32.80
CA ALA A 707 -19.33 -69.00 -32.26
C ALA A 707 -18.70 -70.34 -31.84
N MET A 708 -17.71 -70.86 -32.59
CA MET A 708 -16.94 -72.05 -32.19
C MET A 708 -16.12 -71.85 -30.91
N ARG A 709 -15.78 -70.62 -30.54
CA ARG A 709 -15.06 -70.31 -29.28
C ARG A 709 -16.01 -70.06 -28.10
N LEU A 710 -17.24 -69.63 -28.36
CA LEU A 710 -18.16 -69.10 -27.34
C LEU A 710 -19.26 -70.08 -26.92
N LEU A 711 -19.64 -71.06 -27.75
CA LEU A 711 -20.62 -72.09 -27.39
C LEU A 711 -19.96 -73.25 -26.65
N PRO A 712 -20.47 -73.70 -25.48
CA PRO A 712 -20.03 -74.95 -24.89
C PRO A 712 -20.44 -76.11 -25.78
N ALA A 713 -19.54 -77.07 -26.00
CA ALA A 713 -19.85 -78.32 -26.69
C ALA A 713 -20.88 -79.11 -25.86
N SER A 714 -22.17 -79.01 -26.17
CA SER A 714 -23.18 -79.90 -25.61
C SER A 714 -23.60 -80.95 -26.63
N SER A 715 -23.18 -82.19 -26.33
CA SER A 715 -23.87 -83.45 -26.62
C SER A 715 -24.46 -83.65 -28.03
N HIS A 716 -23.69 -84.31 -28.89
CA HIS A 716 -24.25 -85.37 -29.72
C HIS A 716 -24.16 -86.68 -28.94
N ALA A 717 -25.26 -87.06 -28.29
CA ALA A 717 -25.56 -88.46 -28.06
C ALA A 717 -26.93 -88.72 -28.70
N ALA A 718 -26.91 -89.34 -29.89
CA ALA A 718 -27.87 -90.40 -30.17
C ALA A 718 -27.40 -91.57 -29.27
N THR A 719 -28.21 -92.18 -28.42
CA THR A 719 -29.65 -92.50 -28.47
C THR A 719 -30.34 -92.27 -27.14
#